data_AF-A0AAX6T8Z6-F1
#
_entry.id   AF-A0AAX6T8Z6-F1
#
_cell.length_a   1.000
_cell.length_b   1.000
_cell.length_c   1.000
_cell.angle_alpha   90.00
_cell.angle_beta   90.00
_cell.angle_gamma   90.00
#
_symmetry.space_group_name_H-M   'P 1'
#
loop_
_entity.id
_entity.type
_entity.pdbx_description
1 polymer ?
#
loop_
_entity_poly.entity_id
_entity_poly.type
_entity_poly.pdbx_seq_one_letter_code
_entity_poly.pdbx_strand_id
1 'polypeptide(L)'
;MFLCKKKPCEVERIVKANDREYNEKFQYADNRIHTSKYSIITFLPINLFEQFQRVANAYFLFLLILQLIPEISSLTWFTTIVPLVLVITMTAVKDATDDYFRHKSDNQVNNRQSEVLIDGKLQNEKWMNVKVGDIIKLENNQFVAADLLLLSSSEPHGLCYIETAELDGETNLKVRHALSVTSELGADISRLARFDGTVVCEAPNNKLDKFVGVLSWKDSKHSLNNQKIILRGCILRNTSWCFGMVIFAGPDTKLIQNSGKTKFKRTSIDRLMNTLVLWIFGFLACLGIILAIGNSIWENQVGGQFRTFLFWNEEEKDSIFSGFLTFWSYIIILNTVVPISLYVSMEVIRLGHSYFINWDRKMYYSGKAAPAEARTTTLNEELGQIEYVFSDKTGTLTQNIMTFKKCSINGRIYGEVCDDTVQKKEITKEKEPVDFSGKPQAARSFQFFDQSLMESIKLGDPNVHEFFRLLALCHTVMSEEDSTGKLIYQVQSPDEGALVTAARNCGFIFKSRTPETITIEELGTLVTYQLLAFLDFNNIRKRMSVIVRNPAGQIKLYSKGADTILFERLHPSSEDLLCLTSDHLGEFAGEGLRTLAIAYRDLDDKYFKEWHKMLETASAAMHGRDDQISGLYEEIERDLTLLGATAIEDKLQEGVIETIASLSLASIKIWVLTGDKQETAVNIGYACNMLTEDMNDVFVIAGNTVGEVREELRKAKGSLFGQNNSVLNGHVACEKPQQLELVSVGEDTVTGDYALVINGHSLAHALESDIKNDLLELACLCKTVICCRVTPLQKAQVVELVRKHKNAVTLAIGDGANDVSMIKTAHIGVGISGQEGLQAVLASDYSFAQFKYLQRLLLVHGRWSYFRMCKFLCYFFYKNFAFTLVHFWFAFFCGFSAQFFGPVPRKDPLELPISPHSLDGWSLSFSPRGLGHEWMCFWCPHGGKKSREPPVLLKAAGSDNIGQSEVKQLDFKFFRQSSHLKREQ
;
A
#
# COMPACT_ATOMS: atom_id res chain seq x y z
N MET A 1 -8.91 3.28 32.51
CA MET A 1 -7.76 3.65 33.35
C MET A 1 -7.23 2.37 33.99
N PHE A 2 -6.28 1.68 33.34
CA PHE A 2 -5.49 0.60 33.96
C PHE A 2 -4.03 0.99 33.72
N LEU A 3 -3.34 1.34 34.82
CA LEU A 3 -1.92 1.65 34.84
C LEU A 3 -1.14 0.38 34.50
N CYS A 4 -0.89 0.16 33.21
CA CYS A 4 0.09 -0.81 32.77
C CYS A 4 1.46 -0.24 33.18
N LYS A 5 2.08 -0.83 34.22
CA LYS A 5 3.47 -0.53 34.60
C LYS A 5 4.30 -0.62 33.31
N LYS A 6 4.86 0.49 32.84
CA LYS A 6 5.78 0.49 31.70
C LYS A 6 6.92 -0.48 32.04
N LYS A 7 7.01 -1.60 31.31
CA LYS A 7 8.17 -2.49 31.37
C LYS A 7 9.43 -1.63 31.17
N PRO A 8 10.51 -1.83 31.95
CA PRO A 8 11.78 -1.17 31.68
C PRO A 8 12.22 -1.49 30.25
N CYS A 9 12.79 -0.52 29.53
CA CYS A 9 13.33 -0.77 28.19
C CYS A 9 14.44 -1.82 28.29
N GLU A 10 14.24 -2.94 27.62
CA GLU A 10 15.25 -3.99 27.44
C GLU A 10 16.44 -3.38 26.70
N VAL A 11 17.65 -3.51 27.26
CA VAL A 11 18.89 -3.02 26.63
C VAL A 11 19.56 -4.16 25.83
N GLU A 12 19.51 -5.36 26.38
CA GLU A 12 20.06 -6.59 25.78
C GLU A 12 19.12 -7.77 26.08
N ARG A 13 19.06 -8.73 25.16
CA ARG A 13 18.25 -9.94 25.28
C ARG A 13 19.15 -11.16 25.42
N ILE A 14 18.84 -12.03 26.38
CA ILE A 14 19.62 -13.23 26.69
C ILE A 14 18.70 -14.45 26.56
N VAL A 15 18.96 -15.30 25.56
CA VAL A 15 18.14 -16.48 25.29
C VAL A 15 18.98 -17.74 25.44
N LYS A 16 18.47 -18.72 26.17
CA LYS A 16 19.08 -20.05 26.28
C LYS A 16 18.28 -21.09 25.49
N ALA A 17 18.97 -21.93 24.73
CA ALA A 17 18.34 -22.95 23.89
C ALA A 17 17.69 -24.05 24.73
N ASN A 18 16.49 -24.49 24.33
CA ASN A 18 15.71 -25.58 24.95
C ASN A 18 15.43 -25.41 26.46
N ASP A 19 15.58 -24.21 27.03
CA ASP A 19 15.39 -23.93 28.46
C ASP A 19 14.26 -22.91 28.67
N ARG A 20 13.01 -23.42 28.62
CA ARG A 20 11.80 -22.59 28.78
C ARG A 20 11.73 -21.95 30.17
N GLU A 21 12.09 -22.67 31.23
CA GLU A 21 12.03 -22.17 32.61
C GLU A 21 13.00 -21.01 32.84
N TYR A 22 14.19 -21.06 32.24
CA TYR A 22 15.13 -19.95 32.30
C TYR A 22 14.62 -18.73 31.55
N ASN A 23 14.12 -18.92 30.32
CA ASN A 23 13.66 -17.80 29.48
C ASN A 23 12.39 -17.14 30.03
N GLU A 24 11.51 -17.88 30.71
CA GLU A 24 10.30 -17.33 31.34
C GLU A 24 10.59 -16.30 32.44
N LYS A 25 11.77 -16.36 33.07
CA LYS A 25 12.20 -15.37 34.10
C LYS A 25 12.27 -13.94 33.56
N PHE A 26 12.54 -13.79 32.26
CA PHE A 26 12.65 -12.48 31.60
C PHE A 26 11.30 -11.95 31.09
N GLN A 27 10.22 -12.73 31.20
CA GLN A 27 8.87 -12.34 30.74
C GLN A 27 8.84 -11.83 29.28
N TYR A 28 9.48 -12.58 28.37
CA TYR A 28 9.42 -12.31 26.93
C TYR A 28 7.97 -12.34 26.40
N ALA A 29 7.75 -11.70 25.25
CA ALA A 29 6.44 -11.68 24.63
C ALA A 29 6.05 -13.06 24.08
N ASP A 30 4.79 -13.44 24.24
CA ASP A 30 4.22 -14.64 23.61
C ASP A 30 4.13 -14.47 22.08
N ASN A 31 4.18 -15.57 21.32
CA ASN A 31 4.12 -15.51 19.86
C ASN A 31 2.73 -15.22 19.27
N ARG A 32 1.74 -14.92 20.13
CA ARG A 32 0.37 -14.61 19.72
C ARG A 32 0.27 -13.22 19.11
N ILE A 33 -0.29 -13.15 17.91
CA ILE A 33 -0.66 -11.88 17.28
C ILE A 33 -2.07 -11.47 17.71
N HIS A 34 -2.25 -10.19 18.04
CA HIS A 34 -3.53 -9.57 18.35
C HIS A 34 -3.63 -8.19 17.67
N THR A 35 -4.35 -8.15 16.55
CA THR A 35 -4.64 -6.93 15.78
C THR A 35 -6.05 -6.38 16.04
N SER A 36 -6.92 -7.19 16.64
CA SER A 36 -8.25 -6.76 17.11
C SER A 36 -8.15 -5.65 18.15
N LYS A 37 -9.16 -4.77 18.16
CA LYS A 37 -9.25 -3.65 19.10
C LYS A 37 -10.04 -4.02 20.35
N TYR A 38 -11.07 -4.87 20.18
CA TYR A 38 -11.98 -5.23 21.25
C TYR A 38 -11.84 -6.71 21.61
N SER A 39 -12.07 -7.02 22.89
CA SER A 39 -12.38 -8.37 23.35
C SER A 39 -13.90 -8.49 23.48
N ILE A 40 -14.44 -9.70 23.50
CA ILE A 40 -15.89 -9.95 23.65
C ILE A 40 -16.47 -9.20 24.86
N ILE A 41 -15.73 -9.13 25.98
CA ILE A 41 -16.15 -8.47 27.21
C ILE A 41 -15.92 -6.95 27.15
N THR A 42 -14.81 -6.52 26.53
CA THR A 42 -14.45 -5.09 26.47
C THR A 42 -15.13 -4.35 25.32
N PHE A 43 -15.76 -5.07 24.39
CA PHE A 43 -16.45 -4.51 23.24
C PHE A 43 -17.52 -3.50 23.66
N LEU A 44 -18.52 -3.92 24.44
CA LEU A 44 -19.62 -3.03 24.82
C LEU A 44 -19.16 -1.77 25.58
N PRO A 45 -18.38 -1.84 26.68
CA PRO A 45 -18.02 -0.66 27.45
C PRO A 45 -17.08 0.29 26.69
N ILE A 46 -16.09 -0.23 25.95
CA ILE A 46 -15.16 0.62 25.20
C ILE A 46 -15.87 1.21 23.99
N ASN A 47 -16.66 0.43 23.26
CA ASN A 47 -17.39 0.91 22.09
C ASN A 47 -18.40 2.00 22.49
N LEU A 48 -19.21 1.78 23.54
CA LEU A 48 -20.13 2.82 24.02
C LEU A 48 -19.38 4.08 24.45
N PHE A 49 -18.27 3.95 25.18
CA PHE A 49 -17.46 5.11 25.57
C PHE A 49 -16.93 5.87 24.34
N GLU A 50 -16.44 5.18 23.33
CA GLU A 50 -15.97 5.79 22.07
C GLU A 50 -17.10 6.42 21.25
N GLN A 51 -18.30 5.86 21.30
CA GLN A 51 -19.47 6.44 20.65
C GLN A 51 -19.94 7.71 21.37
N PHE A 52 -19.93 7.76 22.71
CA PHE A 52 -20.30 8.96 23.48
C PHE A 52 -19.22 10.04 23.53
N GLN A 53 -17.97 9.72 23.17
CA GLN A 53 -16.97 10.75 22.87
C GLN A 53 -17.33 11.60 21.63
N ARG A 54 -18.30 11.18 20.81
CA ARG A 54 -18.80 11.98 19.69
C ARG A 54 -19.76 13.05 20.22
N VAL A 55 -19.51 14.31 19.84
CA VAL A 55 -20.26 15.50 20.31
C VAL A 55 -21.77 15.34 20.13
N ALA A 56 -22.21 14.81 18.98
CA ALA A 56 -23.64 14.61 18.71
C ALA A 56 -24.30 13.58 19.63
N ASN A 57 -23.63 12.45 19.89
CA ASN A 57 -24.17 11.42 20.78
C ASN A 57 -24.23 11.92 22.23
N ALA A 58 -23.23 12.70 22.67
CA ALA A 58 -23.25 13.37 23.96
C ALA A 58 -24.40 14.39 24.05
N TYR A 59 -24.67 15.15 22.98
CA TYR A 59 -25.79 16.09 22.90
C TYR A 59 -27.15 15.40 23.03
N PHE A 60 -27.39 14.30 22.32
CA PHE A 60 -28.65 13.56 22.44
C PHE A 60 -28.81 12.88 23.79
N LEU A 61 -27.71 12.44 24.41
CA LEU A 61 -27.75 11.94 25.79
C LEU A 61 -28.12 13.06 26.77
N PHE A 62 -27.56 14.25 26.60
CA PHE A 62 -27.91 15.42 27.41
C PHE A 62 -29.39 15.82 27.23
N LEU A 63 -29.89 15.83 25.99
CA LEU A 63 -31.32 16.09 25.72
C LEU A 63 -32.22 15.03 26.34
N LEU A 64 -31.83 13.75 26.30
CA LEU A 64 -32.58 12.69 26.94
C LEU A 64 -32.69 12.93 28.46
N ILE A 65 -31.60 13.34 29.11
CA ILE A 65 -31.60 13.70 30.54
C ILE A 65 -32.56 14.87 30.80
N LEU A 66 -32.57 15.90 29.95
CA LEU A 66 -33.50 17.03 30.08
C LEU A 66 -34.97 16.62 29.90
N GLN A 67 -35.26 15.71 28.96
CA GLN A 67 -36.62 15.23 28.70
C GLN A 67 -37.19 14.34 29.81
N LEU A 68 -36.34 13.79 30.68
CA LEU A 68 -36.78 13.05 31.87
C LEU A 68 -37.35 13.97 32.96
N ILE A 69 -37.11 15.29 32.89
CA ILE A 69 -37.64 16.28 33.84
C ILE A 69 -39.07 16.66 33.42
N PRO A 70 -40.12 16.29 34.18
CA PRO A 70 -41.52 16.47 33.76
C PRO A 70 -41.93 17.93 33.54
N GLU A 71 -41.33 18.87 34.28
CA GLU A 71 -41.68 20.29 34.25
C GLU A 71 -41.26 21.02 32.96
N ILE A 72 -40.30 20.44 32.23
CA ILE A 72 -39.68 21.03 31.04
C ILE A 72 -40.09 20.25 29.77
N SER A 73 -40.56 19.01 29.96
CA SER A 73 -40.73 18.05 28.88
C SER A 73 -42.05 18.23 28.14
N SER A 74 -41.99 18.89 26.97
CA SER A 74 -43.10 19.02 26.03
C SER A 74 -43.25 17.80 25.11
N LEU A 75 -42.18 17.02 24.93
CA LEU A 75 -42.11 15.82 24.11
C LEU A 75 -41.84 14.58 24.96
N THR A 76 -42.44 13.45 24.60
CA THR A 76 -42.23 12.20 25.30
C THR A 76 -40.81 11.65 25.10
N TRP A 77 -40.21 11.13 26.18
CA TRP A 77 -38.83 10.62 26.20
C TRP A 77 -38.55 9.51 25.15
N PHE A 78 -39.59 8.76 24.73
CA PHE A 78 -39.45 7.72 23.71
C PHE A 78 -39.02 8.25 22.34
N THR A 79 -39.30 9.52 22.03
CA THR A 79 -38.97 10.15 20.74
C THR A 79 -37.47 10.35 20.52
N THR A 80 -36.68 10.47 21.60
CA THR A 80 -35.22 10.65 21.53
C THR A 80 -34.46 9.35 21.76
N ILE A 81 -34.90 8.53 22.73
CA ILE A 81 -34.18 7.30 23.09
C ILE A 81 -34.23 6.25 21.96
N VAL A 82 -35.36 6.09 21.26
CA VAL A 82 -35.51 5.07 20.22
C VAL A 82 -34.56 5.34 19.04
N PRO A 83 -34.50 6.56 18.46
CA PRO A 83 -33.51 6.87 17.44
C PRO A 83 -32.07 6.76 17.95
N LEU A 84 -31.77 7.24 19.16
CA LEU A 84 -30.41 7.19 19.72
C LEU A 84 -29.91 5.74 19.88
N VAL A 85 -30.74 4.85 20.45
CA VAL A 85 -30.41 3.43 20.58
C VAL A 85 -30.21 2.80 19.20
N LEU A 86 -31.03 3.14 18.20
CA LEU A 86 -30.87 2.62 16.85
C LEU A 86 -29.53 3.04 16.24
N VAL A 87 -29.13 4.31 16.37
CA VAL A 87 -27.83 4.81 15.86
C VAL A 87 -26.66 4.09 16.52
N ILE A 88 -26.68 4.00 17.85
CA ILE A 88 -25.66 3.35 18.67
C ILE A 88 -25.55 1.87 18.28
N THR A 89 -26.69 1.20 18.12
CA THR A 89 -26.76 -0.22 17.75
C THR A 89 -26.20 -0.45 16.35
N MET A 90 -26.60 0.34 15.35
CA MET A 90 -26.12 0.17 13.99
C MET A 90 -24.60 0.41 13.89
N THR A 91 -24.11 1.43 14.58
CA THR A 91 -22.66 1.71 14.65
C THR A 91 -21.92 0.58 15.37
N ALA A 92 -22.50 0.04 16.45
CA ALA A 92 -21.92 -1.08 17.18
C ALA A 92 -21.89 -2.36 16.34
N VAL A 93 -22.95 -2.67 15.59
CA VAL A 93 -22.97 -3.85 14.69
C VAL A 93 -21.89 -3.74 13.61
N LYS A 94 -21.71 -2.54 13.04
CA LYS A 94 -20.63 -2.27 12.09
C LYS A 94 -19.25 -2.53 12.71
N ASP A 95 -18.96 -1.87 13.84
CA ASP A 95 -17.66 -2.00 14.52
C ASP A 95 -17.40 -3.45 14.98
N ALA A 96 -18.44 -4.18 15.38
CA ALA A 96 -18.37 -5.61 15.72
C ALA A 96 -18.03 -6.47 14.50
N THR A 97 -18.62 -6.16 13.35
CA THR A 97 -18.36 -6.89 12.09
C THR A 97 -16.91 -6.69 11.65
N ASP A 98 -16.41 -5.45 11.69
CA ASP A 98 -15.03 -5.13 11.34
C ASP A 98 -14.03 -5.82 12.28
N ASP A 99 -14.28 -5.82 13.60
CA ASP A 99 -13.41 -6.48 14.57
C ASP A 99 -13.49 -8.01 14.46
N TYR A 100 -14.66 -8.58 14.13
CA TYR A 100 -14.82 -10.02 13.87
C TYR A 100 -13.94 -10.51 12.72
N PHE A 101 -13.88 -9.76 11.62
CA PHE A 101 -12.98 -10.11 10.51
C PHE A 101 -11.51 -10.06 10.92
N ARG A 102 -11.10 -9.13 11.80
CA ARG A 102 -9.75 -9.09 12.38
C ARG A 102 -9.46 -10.30 13.26
N HIS A 103 -10.39 -10.67 14.16
CA HIS A 103 -10.28 -11.89 14.97
C HIS A 103 -10.16 -13.15 14.12
N LYS A 104 -10.92 -13.24 13.02
CA LYS A 104 -10.83 -14.36 12.08
C LYS A 104 -9.45 -14.45 11.43
N SER A 105 -8.89 -13.33 10.99
CA SER A 105 -7.54 -13.25 10.41
C SER A 105 -6.45 -13.62 11.44
N ASP A 106 -6.52 -13.04 12.65
CA ASP A 106 -5.58 -13.34 13.74
C ASP A 106 -5.63 -14.82 14.12
N ASN A 107 -6.83 -15.41 14.18
CA ASN A 107 -6.99 -16.85 14.46
C ASN A 107 -6.42 -17.73 13.35
N GLN A 108 -6.50 -17.32 12.09
CA GLN A 108 -5.88 -18.08 10.99
C GLN A 108 -4.35 -18.11 11.14
N VAL A 109 -3.73 -16.98 11.46
CA VAL A 109 -2.26 -16.91 11.64
C VAL A 109 -1.83 -17.63 12.91
N ASN A 110 -2.52 -17.44 14.02
CA ASN A 110 -2.18 -18.02 15.32
C ASN A 110 -2.35 -19.56 15.36
N ASN A 111 -3.23 -20.12 14.53
CA ASN A 111 -3.46 -21.56 14.42
C ASN A 111 -2.60 -22.26 13.34
N ARG A 112 -1.71 -21.55 12.63
CA ARG A 112 -0.72 -22.19 11.76
C ARG A 112 0.17 -23.13 12.59
N GLN A 113 0.64 -24.20 11.97
CA GLN A 113 1.43 -25.24 12.65
C GLN A 113 2.91 -25.12 12.30
N SER A 114 3.76 -25.48 13.26
CA SER A 114 5.21 -25.59 13.13
C SER A 114 5.74 -26.75 13.97
N GLU A 115 6.74 -27.47 13.47
CA GLU A 115 7.38 -28.56 14.20
C GLU A 115 8.38 -27.99 15.22
N VAL A 116 8.12 -28.20 16.51
CA VAL A 116 8.97 -27.71 17.60
C VAL A 116 9.61 -28.89 18.32
N LEU A 117 10.89 -28.75 18.66
CA LEU A 117 11.63 -29.74 19.44
C LEU A 117 11.32 -29.56 20.93
N ILE A 118 10.54 -30.49 21.50
CA ILE A 118 10.15 -30.50 22.91
C ILE A 118 10.49 -31.88 23.48
N ASP A 119 11.23 -31.92 24.58
CA ASP A 119 11.64 -33.15 25.28
C ASP A 119 12.30 -34.20 24.38
N GLY A 120 13.12 -33.74 23.44
CA GLY A 120 13.85 -34.61 22.50
C GLY A 120 13.01 -35.21 21.38
N LYS A 121 11.77 -34.74 21.17
CA LYS A 121 10.90 -35.15 20.05
C LYS A 121 10.37 -33.92 19.30
N LEU A 122 10.23 -34.06 17.99
CA LEU A 122 9.55 -33.07 17.16
C LEU A 122 8.03 -33.22 17.36
N GLN A 123 7.38 -32.15 17.79
CA GLN A 123 5.95 -32.09 18.02
C GLN A 123 5.35 -30.94 17.21
N ASN A 124 4.19 -31.18 16.61
CA ASN A 124 3.46 -30.14 15.89
C ASN A 124 2.77 -29.20 16.87
N GLU A 125 3.27 -27.97 16.96
CA GLU A 125 2.71 -26.93 17.81
C GLU A 125 2.07 -25.82 16.99
N LYS A 126 1.10 -25.14 17.60
CA LYS A 126 0.51 -23.95 17.01
C LYS A 126 1.46 -22.78 17.16
N TRP A 127 1.46 -21.86 16.19
CA TRP A 127 2.31 -20.66 16.22
C TRP A 127 2.16 -19.87 17.51
N MET A 128 0.94 -19.76 18.07
CA MET A 128 0.71 -19.06 19.34
C MET A 128 1.39 -19.70 20.56
N ASN A 129 1.75 -20.98 20.51
CA ASN A 129 2.38 -21.72 21.61
C ASN A 129 3.92 -21.73 21.52
N VAL A 130 4.49 -21.28 20.42
CA VAL A 130 5.94 -21.18 20.22
C VAL A 130 6.53 -20.15 21.20
N LYS A 131 7.58 -20.54 21.94
CA LYS A 131 8.24 -19.68 22.93
C LYS A 131 9.67 -19.35 22.51
N VAL A 132 10.21 -18.28 23.10
CA VAL A 132 11.60 -17.86 22.92
C VAL A 132 12.55 -18.93 23.46
N GLY A 133 13.54 -19.31 22.66
CA GLY A 133 14.51 -20.37 22.94
C GLY A 133 14.13 -21.77 22.45
N ASP A 134 12.92 -21.96 21.94
CA ASP A 134 12.50 -23.22 21.30
C ASP A 134 13.26 -23.43 19.97
N ILE A 135 13.57 -24.68 19.64
CA ILE A 135 14.12 -25.06 18.33
C ILE A 135 12.98 -25.52 17.43
N ILE A 136 12.89 -24.94 16.23
CA ILE A 136 11.86 -25.21 15.23
C ILE A 136 12.50 -25.88 14.02
N LYS A 137 11.85 -26.92 13.49
CA LYS A 137 12.12 -27.47 12.15
C LYS A 137 11.19 -26.80 11.14
N LEU A 138 11.78 -26.30 10.07
CA LEU A 138 11.07 -25.75 8.91
C LEU A 138 11.30 -26.65 7.71
N GLU A 139 10.24 -26.91 6.96
CA GLU A 139 10.29 -27.64 5.69
C GLU A 139 10.22 -26.69 4.50
N ASN A 140 10.58 -27.19 3.32
CA ASN A 140 10.51 -26.42 2.09
C ASN A 140 9.10 -25.86 1.85
N ASN A 141 9.00 -24.61 1.40
CA ASN A 141 7.77 -23.84 1.18
C ASN A 141 6.95 -23.53 2.46
N GLN A 142 7.54 -23.64 3.65
CA GLN A 142 6.88 -23.29 4.91
C GLN A 142 7.18 -21.85 5.33
N PHE A 143 6.17 -21.18 5.90
CA PHE A 143 6.33 -19.87 6.53
C PHE A 143 7.06 -19.96 7.87
N VAL A 144 7.90 -18.97 8.13
CA VAL A 144 8.65 -18.84 9.38
C VAL A 144 7.76 -18.23 10.47
N ALA A 145 7.64 -18.92 11.61
CA ALA A 145 6.71 -18.56 12.69
C ALA A 145 7.16 -17.37 13.56
N ALA A 146 8.46 -17.15 13.72
CA ALA A 146 9.11 -16.20 14.62
C ALA A 146 10.51 -15.85 14.10
N ASP A 147 11.23 -14.89 14.68
CA ASP A 147 12.60 -14.61 14.21
C ASP A 147 13.56 -15.68 14.76
N LEU A 148 14.18 -16.46 13.86
CA LEU A 148 14.97 -17.65 14.17
C LEU A 148 16.47 -17.46 13.90
N LEU A 149 17.32 -17.89 14.82
CA LEU A 149 18.74 -18.12 14.58
C LEU A 149 18.93 -19.47 13.86
N LEU A 150 19.51 -19.46 12.66
CA LEU A 150 19.75 -20.66 11.87
C LEU A 150 20.85 -21.53 12.50
N LEU A 151 20.52 -22.78 12.83
CA LEU A 151 21.43 -23.75 13.45
C LEU A 151 22.03 -24.70 12.43
N SER A 152 21.18 -25.38 11.65
CA SER A 152 21.59 -26.34 10.62
C SER A 152 20.61 -26.32 9.45
N SER A 153 21.08 -26.78 8.29
CA SER A 153 20.30 -26.82 7.05
C SER A 153 20.63 -28.08 6.25
N SER A 154 19.75 -28.47 5.32
CA SER A 154 19.98 -29.59 4.41
C SER A 154 21.09 -29.36 3.39
N GLU A 155 21.30 -28.11 3.00
CA GLU A 155 22.26 -27.78 1.95
C GLU A 155 23.72 -27.83 2.45
N PRO A 156 24.67 -28.14 1.55
CA PRO A 156 26.10 -28.09 1.87
C PRO A 156 26.51 -26.75 2.49
N HIS A 157 27.45 -26.78 3.44
CA HIS A 157 27.91 -25.61 4.19
C HIS A 157 26.83 -24.90 5.04
N GLY A 158 25.66 -25.52 5.26
CA GLY A 158 24.60 -24.96 6.10
C GLY A 158 23.90 -23.76 5.44
N LEU A 159 23.81 -23.74 4.11
CA LEU A 159 23.09 -22.73 3.34
C LEU A 159 21.58 -22.92 3.47
N CYS A 160 20.81 -21.84 3.45
CA CYS A 160 19.38 -21.92 3.18
C CYS A 160 18.91 -20.71 2.37
N TYR A 161 17.89 -20.93 1.54
CA TYR A 161 17.30 -19.88 0.71
C TYR A 161 15.95 -19.47 1.29
N ILE A 162 15.73 -18.16 1.42
CA ILE A 162 14.50 -17.60 1.95
C ILE A 162 13.92 -16.58 0.98
N GLU A 163 12.61 -16.63 0.80
CA GLU A 163 11.84 -15.61 0.09
C GLU A 163 11.35 -14.57 1.10
N THR A 164 11.60 -13.28 0.85
CA THR A 164 11.29 -12.19 1.79
C THR A 164 10.11 -11.31 1.36
N ALA A 165 9.30 -11.75 0.41
CA ALA A 165 8.20 -10.98 -0.17
C ALA A 165 7.26 -10.33 0.88
N GLU A 166 6.92 -11.02 1.97
CA GLU A 166 6.06 -10.42 3.03
C GLU A 166 6.73 -9.33 3.87
N LEU A 167 8.06 -9.28 3.91
CA LEU A 167 8.83 -8.33 4.73
C LEU A 167 9.21 -7.08 3.95
N ASP A 168 9.73 -7.25 2.74
CA ASP A 168 10.29 -6.17 1.92
C ASP A 168 9.74 -6.16 0.48
N GLY A 169 8.75 -6.99 0.15
CA GLY A 169 8.19 -7.06 -1.21
C GLY A 169 9.11 -7.75 -2.22
N GLU A 170 10.35 -8.09 -1.86
CA GLU A 170 11.27 -8.73 -2.79
C GLU A 170 10.95 -10.23 -2.93
N THR A 171 10.64 -10.65 -4.16
CA THR A 171 10.41 -12.07 -4.50
C THR A 171 11.70 -12.86 -4.71
N ASN A 172 12.84 -12.16 -4.71
CA ASN A 172 14.15 -12.77 -4.90
C ASN A 172 14.53 -13.61 -3.67
N LEU A 173 15.17 -14.75 -3.93
CA LEU A 173 15.67 -15.60 -2.87
C LEU A 173 16.93 -14.99 -2.24
N LYS A 174 16.91 -14.84 -0.91
CA LYS A 174 18.06 -14.42 -0.11
C LYS A 174 18.73 -15.63 0.51
N VAL A 175 20.05 -15.67 0.44
CA VAL A 175 20.85 -16.74 1.04
C VAL A 175 21.13 -16.40 2.50
N ARG A 176 20.95 -17.37 3.39
CA ARG A 176 21.38 -17.34 4.80
C ARG A 176 22.30 -18.52 5.06
N HIS A 177 23.16 -18.37 6.06
CA HIS A 177 24.18 -19.36 6.38
C HIS A 177 24.10 -19.73 7.85
N ALA A 178 24.18 -21.01 8.20
CA ALA A 178 24.37 -21.44 9.56
C ALA A 178 25.79 -21.09 10.08
N LEU A 179 26.02 -21.20 11.38
CA LEU A 179 27.39 -21.23 11.89
C LEU A 179 28.02 -22.60 11.55
N SER A 180 29.31 -22.63 11.22
CA SER A 180 30.01 -23.89 10.91
C SER A 180 29.89 -24.90 12.06
N VAL A 181 30.07 -24.42 13.30
CA VAL A 181 30.02 -25.25 14.51
C VAL A 181 28.62 -25.83 14.77
N THR A 182 27.56 -25.10 14.45
CA THR A 182 26.17 -25.58 14.62
C THR A 182 25.70 -26.42 13.44
N SER A 183 26.25 -26.20 12.24
CA SER A 183 25.91 -26.96 11.03
C SER A 183 26.25 -28.45 11.19
N GLU A 184 27.31 -28.78 11.95
CA GLU A 184 27.70 -30.15 12.30
C GLU A 184 26.63 -30.92 13.12
N LEU A 185 25.66 -30.23 13.73
CA LEU A 185 24.53 -30.86 14.41
C LEU A 185 23.64 -31.61 13.41
N GLY A 186 23.62 -31.18 12.14
CA GLY A 186 22.86 -31.81 11.06
C GLY A 186 21.37 -31.94 11.39
N ALA A 187 20.76 -33.05 10.94
CA ALA A 187 19.38 -33.43 11.26
C ALA A 187 19.26 -34.31 12.52
N ASP A 188 20.33 -34.45 13.31
CA ASP A 188 20.33 -35.33 14.48
C ASP A 188 19.58 -34.68 15.66
N ILE A 189 18.32 -35.09 15.83
CA ILE A 189 17.40 -34.61 16.86
C ILE A 189 18.00 -34.75 18.27
N SER A 190 18.78 -35.81 18.53
CA SER A 190 19.37 -36.06 19.84
C SER A 190 20.46 -35.03 20.17
N ARG A 191 21.21 -34.58 19.17
CA ARG A 191 22.23 -33.53 19.34
C ARG A 191 21.59 -32.17 19.51
N LEU A 192 20.56 -31.87 18.72
CA LEU A 192 19.79 -30.64 18.82
C LEU A 192 19.07 -30.50 20.17
N ALA A 193 18.60 -31.61 20.75
CA ALA A 193 17.98 -31.60 22.08
C ALA A 193 18.98 -31.32 23.21
N ARG A 194 20.24 -31.74 23.05
CA ARG A 194 21.34 -31.49 24.00
C ARG A 194 22.03 -30.14 23.79
N PHE A 195 21.62 -29.37 22.79
CA PHE A 195 22.20 -28.07 22.51
C PHE A 195 21.81 -27.06 23.60
N ASP A 196 22.81 -26.55 24.31
CA ASP A 196 22.71 -25.69 25.50
C ASP A 196 23.30 -24.28 25.26
N GLY A 197 23.37 -23.86 24.00
CA GLY A 197 23.91 -22.56 23.61
C GLY A 197 23.15 -21.38 24.23
N THR A 198 23.89 -20.36 24.66
CA THR A 198 23.31 -19.10 25.16
C THR A 198 23.59 -17.98 24.15
N VAL A 199 22.53 -17.32 23.68
CA VAL A 199 22.58 -16.22 22.73
C VAL A 199 22.36 -14.91 23.49
N VAL A 200 23.29 -13.97 23.35
CA VAL A 200 23.14 -12.58 23.82
C VAL A 200 23.02 -11.68 22.60
N CYS A 201 21.91 -10.94 22.48
CA CYS A 201 21.67 -10.07 21.32
C CYS A 201 21.11 -8.71 21.73
N GLU A 202 21.07 -7.79 20.77
CA GLU A 202 20.44 -6.48 20.95
C GLU A 202 18.93 -6.58 21.23
N ALA A 203 18.37 -5.52 21.82
CA ALA A 203 16.93 -5.38 22.02
C ALA A 203 16.16 -5.40 20.68
N PRO A 204 14.89 -5.85 20.67
CA PRO A 204 14.07 -5.89 19.47
C PRO A 204 13.98 -4.50 18.83
N ASN A 205 14.28 -4.43 17.54
CA ASN A 205 14.31 -3.19 16.76
C ASN A 205 13.60 -3.39 15.41
N ASN A 206 13.30 -2.28 14.73
CA ASN A 206 12.60 -2.28 13.45
C ASN A 206 13.56 -2.33 12.22
N LYS A 207 14.86 -2.55 12.41
CA LYS A 207 15.84 -2.58 11.31
C LYS A 207 15.97 -4.01 10.75
N LEU A 208 15.44 -4.25 9.55
CA LEU A 208 15.45 -5.57 8.89
C LEU A 208 16.86 -6.05 8.51
N ASP A 209 17.76 -5.12 8.23
CA ASP A 209 19.13 -5.32 7.76
C ASP A 209 20.16 -5.50 8.88
N LYS A 210 19.87 -4.98 10.08
CA LYS A 210 20.78 -5.00 11.22
C LYS A 210 20.39 -6.07 12.25
N PHE A 211 21.31 -6.98 12.55
CA PHE A 211 21.21 -7.85 13.71
C PHE A 211 22.61 -8.08 14.29
N VAL A 212 22.78 -7.85 15.58
CA VAL A 212 24.03 -8.08 16.30
C VAL A 212 23.77 -8.95 17.52
N GLY A 213 24.55 -10.03 17.62
CA GLY A 213 24.54 -10.89 18.80
C GLY A 213 25.79 -11.75 18.90
N VAL A 214 25.89 -12.50 19.99
CA VAL A 214 26.96 -13.45 20.27
C VAL A 214 26.36 -14.75 20.77
N LEU A 215 26.70 -15.86 20.14
CA LEU A 215 26.41 -17.21 20.62
C LEU A 215 27.59 -17.69 21.48
N SER A 216 27.32 -18.03 22.73
CA SER A 216 28.28 -18.69 23.63
C SER A 216 27.93 -20.18 23.72
N TRP A 217 28.83 -21.04 23.27
CA TRP A 217 28.65 -22.51 23.29
C TRP A 217 30.01 -23.21 23.40
N LYS A 218 30.13 -24.24 24.27
CA LYS A 218 31.38 -25.01 24.50
C LYS A 218 32.62 -24.13 24.78
N ASP A 219 32.48 -23.11 25.64
CA ASP A 219 33.52 -22.12 25.98
C ASP A 219 34.03 -21.24 24.81
N SER A 220 33.45 -21.37 23.61
CA SER A 220 33.72 -20.49 22.48
C SER A 220 32.60 -19.47 22.26
N LYS A 221 32.99 -18.26 21.88
CA LYS A 221 32.07 -17.18 21.50
C LYS A 221 32.09 -16.99 19.99
N HIS A 222 30.92 -17.05 19.36
CA HIS A 222 30.75 -16.84 17.94
C HIS A 222 29.91 -15.58 17.69
N SER A 223 30.37 -14.70 16.83
CA SER A 223 29.60 -13.52 16.44
C SER A 223 28.43 -13.89 15.54
N LEU A 224 27.28 -13.27 15.79
CA LEU A 224 26.08 -13.39 15.00
C LEU A 224 25.84 -12.09 14.24
N ASN A 225 25.64 -12.22 12.93
CA ASN A 225 25.26 -11.13 12.04
C ASN A 225 23.88 -11.42 11.42
N ASN A 226 23.36 -10.48 10.63
CA ASN A 226 22.06 -10.64 9.98
C ASN A 226 21.99 -11.88 9.07
N GLN A 227 23.10 -12.32 8.46
CA GLN A 227 23.12 -13.51 7.59
C GLN A 227 22.82 -14.82 8.34
N LYS A 228 22.89 -14.83 9.68
CA LYS A 228 22.59 -16.00 10.52
C LYS A 228 21.13 -16.05 11.01
N ILE A 229 20.31 -15.02 10.78
CA ILE A 229 18.92 -14.97 11.24
C ILE A 229 17.94 -15.11 10.07
N ILE A 230 16.82 -15.78 10.32
CA ILE A 230 15.65 -15.90 9.44
C ILE A 230 14.49 -15.18 10.13
N LEU A 231 13.82 -14.28 9.42
CA LEU A 231 12.77 -13.43 10.01
C LEU A 231 11.39 -14.05 9.84
N ARG A 232 10.46 -13.67 10.72
CA ARG A 232 9.03 -13.99 10.58
C ARG A 232 8.47 -13.40 9.28
N GLY A 233 7.67 -14.19 8.57
CA GLY A 233 7.08 -13.80 7.27
C GLY A 233 7.92 -14.23 6.07
N CYS A 234 9.18 -14.65 6.28
CA CYS A 234 9.93 -15.34 5.25
C CYS A 234 9.31 -16.71 4.92
N ILE A 235 9.47 -17.16 3.69
CA ILE A 235 9.16 -18.53 3.25
C ILE A 235 10.48 -19.25 2.96
N LEU A 236 10.66 -20.45 3.50
CA LEU A 236 11.82 -21.28 3.14
C LEU A 236 11.65 -21.81 1.71
N ARG A 237 12.66 -21.65 0.87
CA ARG A 237 12.67 -22.14 -0.53
C ARG A 237 13.96 -22.90 -0.80
N ASN A 238 13.94 -23.79 -1.80
CA ASN A 238 15.11 -24.54 -2.29
C ASN A 238 15.97 -25.19 -1.19
N THR A 239 15.35 -25.51 -0.06
CA THR A 239 16.02 -26.07 1.11
C THR A 239 15.04 -27.08 1.67
N SER A 240 15.41 -28.36 1.67
CA SER A 240 14.48 -29.41 2.07
C SER A 240 14.05 -29.28 3.55
N TRP A 241 14.99 -28.95 4.43
CA TRP A 241 14.73 -28.66 5.83
C TRP A 241 15.78 -27.71 6.42
N CYS A 242 15.39 -26.92 7.42
CA CYS A 242 16.32 -26.22 8.29
C CYS A 242 15.86 -26.21 9.75
N PHE A 243 16.82 -26.14 10.68
CA PHE A 243 16.56 -26.00 12.11
C PHE A 243 16.96 -24.61 12.57
N GLY A 244 16.08 -23.94 13.32
CA GLY A 244 16.34 -22.62 13.87
C GLY A 244 15.86 -22.44 15.30
N MET A 245 16.57 -21.65 16.08
CA MET A 245 16.23 -21.32 17.48
C MET A 245 15.50 -19.98 17.55
N VAL A 246 14.37 -19.91 18.24
CA VAL A 246 13.56 -18.69 18.36
C VAL A 246 14.24 -17.63 19.22
N ILE A 247 14.46 -16.43 18.66
CA ILE A 247 15.05 -15.28 19.36
C ILE A 247 13.99 -14.22 19.70
N PHE A 248 13.19 -13.80 18.71
CA PHE A 248 12.08 -12.85 18.91
C PHE A 248 10.75 -13.52 18.56
N ALA A 249 9.76 -13.35 19.43
CA ALA A 249 8.42 -13.92 19.28
C ALA A 249 7.34 -12.82 19.33
N GLY A 250 6.26 -13.03 18.57
CA GLY A 250 5.08 -12.16 18.57
C GLY A 250 5.41 -10.70 18.30
N PRO A 251 5.00 -9.75 19.16
CA PRO A 251 5.19 -8.31 18.94
C PRO A 251 6.65 -7.86 18.91
N ASP A 252 7.59 -8.69 19.40
CA ASP A 252 9.02 -8.39 19.36
C ASP A 252 9.66 -8.69 18.00
N THR A 253 8.96 -9.43 17.13
CA THR A 253 9.47 -9.74 15.79
C THR A 253 9.61 -8.49 14.94
N LYS A 254 10.64 -8.46 14.09
CA LYS A 254 10.94 -7.28 13.25
C LYS A 254 9.80 -6.92 12.29
N LEU A 255 9.05 -7.92 11.81
CA LEU A 255 7.88 -7.73 10.95
C LEU A 255 6.79 -6.88 11.65
N ILE A 256 6.45 -7.23 12.90
CA ILE A 256 5.38 -6.54 13.63
C ILE A 256 5.82 -5.16 14.10
N GLN A 257 7.10 -5.01 14.47
CA GLN A 257 7.69 -3.71 14.78
C GLN A 257 7.62 -2.73 13.58
N ASN A 258 7.78 -3.23 12.35
CA ASN A 258 7.64 -2.42 11.13
C ASN A 258 6.20 -2.18 10.68
N SER A 259 5.28 -3.09 11.03
CA SER A 259 3.88 -3.00 10.62
C SER A 259 3.16 -1.78 11.18
N GLY A 260 3.62 -1.20 12.30
CA GLY A 260 3.05 -0.01 12.92
C GLY A 260 1.63 -0.21 13.47
N LYS A 261 1.15 0.75 14.27
CA LYS A 261 -0.23 0.72 14.82
C LYS A 261 -1.22 1.24 13.79
N THR A 262 -2.28 0.48 13.52
CA THR A 262 -3.39 0.93 12.67
C THR A 262 -4.11 2.10 13.33
N LYS A 263 -4.17 3.27 12.67
CA LYS A 263 -4.94 4.43 13.14
C LYS A 263 -6.29 4.46 12.41
N PHE A 264 -7.37 4.74 13.14
CA PHE A 264 -8.67 4.97 12.53
C PHE A 264 -8.66 6.29 11.75
N LYS A 265 -9.00 6.25 10.46
CA LYS A 265 -9.02 7.42 9.59
C LYS A 265 -10.39 8.11 9.72
N ARG A 266 -10.39 9.43 9.93
CA ARG A 266 -11.60 10.28 10.00
C ARG A 266 -11.67 11.20 8.78
N THR A 267 -12.83 11.31 8.16
CA THR A 267 -13.05 12.16 6.99
C THR A 267 -13.06 13.64 7.37
N SER A 268 -12.79 14.50 6.39
CA SER A 268 -12.99 15.95 6.46
C SER A 268 -14.46 16.29 6.74
N ILE A 269 -15.40 15.55 6.14
CA ILE A 269 -16.84 15.73 6.36
C ILE A 269 -17.22 15.42 7.82
N ASP A 270 -16.64 14.40 8.45
CA ASP A 270 -16.88 14.13 9.88
C ASP A 270 -16.44 15.31 10.76
N ARG A 271 -15.32 15.97 10.43
CA ARG A 271 -14.84 17.16 11.14
C ARG A 271 -15.77 18.35 10.91
N LEU A 272 -16.14 18.60 9.65
CA LEU A 272 -17.08 19.65 9.28
C LEU A 272 -18.41 19.48 10.02
N MET A 273 -18.94 18.26 10.07
CA MET A 273 -20.20 17.96 10.75
C MET A 273 -20.11 18.26 12.25
N ASN A 274 -19.01 17.90 12.92
CA ASN A 274 -18.82 18.27 14.34
C ASN A 274 -18.80 19.79 14.54
N THR A 275 -18.14 20.54 13.65
CA THR A 275 -18.14 22.01 13.69
C THR A 275 -19.53 22.59 13.45
N LEU A 276 -20.26 22.07 12.46
CA LEU A 276 -21.63 22.49 12.16
C LEU A 276 -22.59 22.22 13.32
N VAL A 277 -22.46 21.07 14.00
CA VAL A 277 -23.28 20.77 15.19
C VAL A 277 -23.03 21.79 16.31
N LEU A 278 -21.78 22.22 16.51
CA LEU A 278 -21.49 23.28 17.49
C LEU A 278 -22.10 24.63 17.10
N TRP A 279 -22.07 24.99 15.81
CA TRP A 279 -22.74 26.20 15.32
C TRP A 279 -24.27 26.12 15.48
N ILE A 280 -24.86 24.97 15.18
CA ILE A 280 -26.29 24.71 15.38
C ILE A 280 -26.64 24.83 16.86
N PHE A 281 -25.82 24.31 17.77
CA PHE A 281 -26.04 24.45 19.20
C PHE A 281 -26.04 25.91 19.63
N GLY A 282 -25.06 26.70 19.17
CA GLY A 282 -25.02 28.15 19.44
C GLY A 282 -26.26 28.88 18.90
N PHE A 283 -26.70 28.53 17.69
CA PHE A 283 -27.91 29.07 17.08
C PHE A 283 -29.18 28.69 17.87
N LEU A 284 -29.29 27.43 18.29
CA LEU A 284 -30.40 26.90 19.09
C LEU A 284 -30.51 27.60 20.45
N ALA A 285 -29.39 27.79 21.14
CA ALA A 285 -29.34 28.50 22.41
C ALA A 285 -29.78 29.96 22.24
N CYS A 286 -29.34 30.63 21.17
CA CYS A 286 -29.75 32.00 20.86
C CYS A 286 -31.27 32.10 20.62
N LEU A 287 -31.85 31.22 19.80
CA LEU A 287 -33.29 31.17 19.57
C LEU A 287 -34.06 30.87 20.87
N GLY A 288 -33.58 29.92 21.67
CA GLY A 288 -34.17 29.59 22.97
C GLY A 288 -34.22 30.80 23.90
N ILE A 289 -33.14 31.60 23.97
CA ILE A 289 -33.10 32.82 24.79
C ILE A 289 -34.11 33.85 24.31
N ILE A 290 -34.19 34.09 22.99
CA ILE A 290 -35.15 35.05 22.42
C ILE A 290 -36.59 34.65 22.76
N LEU A 291 -36.94 33.38 22.61
CA LEU A 291 -38.27 32.87 22.92
C LEU A 291 -38.56 32.88 24.43
N ALA A 292 -37.58 32.61 25.27
CA ALA A 292 -37.71 32.67 26.73
C ALA A 292 -37.95 34.10 27.23
N ILE A 293 -37.24 35.09 26.67
CA ILE A 293 -37.48 36.51 26.93
C ILE A 293 -38.89 36.89 26.47
N GLY A 294 -39.29 36.44 25.27
CA GLY A 294 -40.66 36.62 24.76
C GLY A 294 -41.72 36.09 25.72
N ASN A 295 -41.53 34.88 26.25
CA ASN A 295 -42.42 34.28 27.25
C ASN A 295 -42.47 35.10 28.55
N SER A 296 -41.33 35.50 29.10
CA SER A 296 -41.30 36.29 30.34
C SER A 296 -41.98 37.66 30.18
N ILE A 297 -41.82 38.33 29.04
CA ILE A 297 -42.52 39.58 28.72
C ILE A 297 -44.03 39.33 28.60
N TRP A 298 -44.43 38.29 27.88
CA TRP A 298 -45.84 37.95 27.67
C TRP A 298 -46.54 37.58 28.98
N GLU A 299 -45.90 36.77 29.83
CA GLU A 299 -46.38 36.39 31.17
C GLU A 299 -46.60 37.63 32.06
N ASN A 300 -45.65 38.58 32.04
CA ASN A 300 -45.74 39.82 32.82
C ASN A 300 -46.85 40.77 32.33
N GLN A 301 -47.05 40.89 31.02
CA GLN A 301 -47.98 41.87 30.44
C GLN A 301 -49.40 41.35 30.27
N VAL A 302 -49.55 40.08 29.87
CA VAL A 302 -50.81 39.49 29.40
C VAL A 302 -51.23 38.30 30.27
N GLY A 303 -50.28 37.55 30.84
CA GLY A 303 -50.54 36.38 31.69
C GLY A 303 -51.48 36.66 32.86
N GLY A 304 -51.39 37.87 33.45
CA GLY A 304 -52.29 38.31 34.51
C GLY A 304 -53.78 38.37 34.11
N GLN A 305 -54.10 38.62 32.84
CA GLN A 305 -55.48 38.71 32.33
C GLN A 305 -56.07 37.32 31.98
N PHE A 306 -55.23 36.35 31.65
CA PHE A 306 -55.64 34.98 31.31
C PHE A 306 -55.77 34.04 32.52
N ARG A 307 -55.43 34.50 33.74
CA ARG A 307 -55.63 33.75 35.00
C ARG A 307 -57.07 33.24 35.21
N THR A 308 -58.06 33.90 34.62
CA THR A 308 -59.48 33.53 34.73
C THR A 308 -59.83 32.28 33.92
N PHE A 309 -59.06 31.93 32.87
CA PHE A 309 -59.37 30.83 31.94
C PHE A 309 -58.45 29.62 32.09
N LEU A 310 -57.26 29.78 32.69
CA LEU A 310 -56.28 28.73 32.93
C LEU A 310 -56.11 28.55 34.44
N PHE A 311 -56.58 27.43 34.99
CA PHE A 311 -56.42 27.07 36.40
C PHE A 311 -54.94 26.81 36.71
N TRP A 312 -54.22 27.81 37.19
CA TRP A 312 -52.83 27.66 37.66
C TRP A 312 -52.82 27.20 39.12
N ASN A 313 -51.94 26.26 39.49
CA ASN A 313 -51.71 25.92 40.91
C ASN A 313 -51.19 27.16 41.66
N GLU A 314 -51.68 27.41 42.89
CA GLU A 314 -51.50 28.62 43.70
C GLU A 314 -50.05 28.98 44.13
N GLU A 315 -49.02 28.34 43.57
CA GLU A 315 -47.62 28.69 43.88
C GLU A 315 -47.14 29.83 42.98
N GLU A 316 -46.79 30.97 43.58
CA GLU A 316 -46.19 32.15 42.93
C GLU A 316 -44.89 31.76 42.20
N LYS A 317 -44.98 31.36 40.93
CA LYS A 317 -43.79 31.20 40.08
C LYS A 317 -43.40 32.57 39.53
N ASP A 318 -42.19 33.02 39.87
CA ASP A 318 -41.57 34.22 39.29
C ASP A 318 -41.60 34.14 37.75
N SER A 319 -41.94 35.25 37.08
CA SER A 319 -41.92 35.33 35.60
C SER A 319 -40.55 34.97 35.00
N ILE A 320 -39.47 35.26 35.74
CA ILE A 320 -38.11 34.87 35.37
C ILE A 320 -37.93 33.35 35.43
N PHE A 321 -38.53 32.68 36.43
CA PHE A 321 -38.48 31.23 36.56
C PHE A 321 -39.34 30.53 35.50
N SER A 322 -40.52 31.09 35.15
CA SER A 322 -41.32 30.63 33.99
C SER A 322 -40.51 30.74 32.70
N GLY A 323 -39.87 31.89 32.44
CA GLY A 323 -38.96 32.07 31.29
C GLY A 323 -37.81 31.07 31.26
N PHE A 324 -37.22 30.74 32.42
CA PHE A 324 -36.15 29.73 32.53
C PHE A 324 -36.63 28.31 32.18
N LEU A 325 -37.82 27.89 32.64
CA LEU A 325 -38.39 26.59 32.28
C LEU A 325 -38.76 26.54 30.79
N THR A 326 -39.30 27.62 30.26
CA THR A 326 -39.67 27.76 28.85
C THR A 326 -38.43 27.76 27.94
N PHE A 327 -37.30 28.31 28.37
CA PHE A 327 -36.01 28.20 27.67
C PHE A 327 -35.68 26.73 27.39
N TRP A 328 -35.63 25.90 28.44
CA TRP A 328 -35.29 24.49 28.30
C TRP A 328 -36.36 23.71 27.51
N SER A 329 -37.63 24.09 27.62
CA SER A 329 -38.73 23.50 26.85
C SER A 329 -38.57 23.77 25.34
N TYR A 330 -38.15 24.97 24.96
CA TYR A 330 -37.84 25.31 23.57
C TYR A 330 -36.58 24.63 23.04
N ILE A 331 -35.55 24.44 23.88
CA ILE A 331 -34.37 23.63 23.49
C ILE A 331 -34.79 22.20 23.13
N ILE A 332 -35.76 21.63 23.85
CA ILE A 332 -36.29 20.29 23.56
C ILE A 332 -37.07 20.26 22.24
N ILE A 333 -37.97 21.23 21.99
CA ILE A 333 -38.80 21.26 20.77
C ILE A 333 -37.97 21.55 19.53
N LEU A 334 -37.06 22.52 19.62
CA LEU A 334 -36.21 22.94 18.52
C LEU A 334 -35.00 22.00 18.33
N ASN A 335 -34.92 20.88 19.05
CA ASN A 335 -33.82 19.91 18.90
C ASN A 335 -33.72 19.31 17.49
N THR A 336 -34.82 19.39 16.72
CA THR A 336 -34.94 18.83 15.37
C THR A 336 -33.95 19.43 14.38
N VAL A 337 -33.29 20.57 14.71
CA VAL A 337 -32.20 21.15 13.90
C VAL A 337 -30.95 20.27 13.89
N VAL A 338 -30.68 19.51 14.95
CA VAL A 338 -29.63 18.47 14.97
C VAL A 338 -30.32 17.12 14.81
N PRO A 339 -30.57 16.67 13.58
CA PRO A 339 -31.30 15.44 13.35
C PRO A 339 -30.43 14.20 13.62
N ILE A 340 -30.82 13.39 14.60
CA ILE A 340 -30.22 12.08 14.92
C ILE A 340 -30.09 11.21 13.66
N SER A 341 -31.12 11.26 12.82
CA SER A 341 -31.24 10.49 11.58
C SER A 341 -30.21 10.86 10.50
N LEU A 342 -29.52 12.02 10.60
CA LEU A 342 -28.46 12.39 9.66
C LEU A 342 -27.32 11.37 9.67
N TYR A 343 -26.85 11.03 10.87
CA TYR A 343 -25.71 10.14 11.07
C TYR A 343 -25.99 8.74 10.55
N VAL A 344 -27.18 8.21 10.83
CA VAL A 344 -27.61 6.88 10.35
C VAL A 344 -27.70 6.88 8.83
N SER A 345 -28.37 7.88 8.26
CA SER A 345 -28.54 7.98 6.80
C SER A 345 -27.20 8.09 6.08
N MET A 346 -26.26 8.86 6.64
CA MET A 346 -24.90 9.00 6.12
C MET A 346 -24.16 7.66 6.09
N GLU A 347 -24.22 6.87 7.17
CA GLU A 347 -23.60 5.53 7.24
C GLU A 347 -24.22 4.56 6.22
N VAL A 348 -25.55 4.59 6.04
CA VAL A 348 -26.23 3.77 5.02
C VAL A 348 -25.79 4.16 3.60
N ILE A 349 -25.66 5.46 3.32
CA ILE A 349 -25.17 5.95 2.02
C ILE A 349 -23.72 5.51 1.78
N ARG A 350 -22.86 5.64 2.79
CA ARG A 350 -21.46 5.19 2.75
C ARG A 350 -21.35 3.69 2.44
N LEU A 351 -22.15 2.88 3.12
CA LEU A 351 -22.23 1.44 2.88
C LEU A 351 -22.72 1.13 1.44
N GLY A 352 -23.74 1.85 0.95
CA GLY A 352 -24.19 1.74 -0.44
C GLY A 352 -23.10 2.09 -1.47
N HIS A 353 -22.33 3.15 -1.24
CA HIS A 353 -21.20 3.52 -2.09
C HIS A 353 -20.11 2.44 -2.12
N SER A 354 -19.77 1.85 -0.97
CA SER A 354 -18.82 0.73 -0.89
C SER A 354 -19.28 -0.47 -1.72
N TYR A 355 -20.55 -0.87 -1.65
CA TYR A 355 -21.08 -1.95 -2.49
C TYR A 355 -21.05 -1.62 -3.99
N PHE A 356 -21.30 -0.36 -4.38
CA PHE A 356 -21.20 0.04 -5.79
C PHE A 356 -19.77 -0.04 -6.34
N ILE A 357 -18.76 0.18 -5.51
CA ILE A 357 -17.35 -0.05 -5.89
C ILE A 357 -17.11 -1.54 -6.09
N ASN A 358 -17.55 -2.38 -5.13
CA ASN A 358 -17.34 -3.84 -5.18
C ASN A 358 -18.04 -4.51 -6.37
N TRP A 359 -19.18 -3.98 -6.81
CA TRP A 359 -19.96 -4.54 -7.93
C TRP A 359 -19.57 -4.00 -9.31
N ASP A 360 -18.58 -3.11 -9.40
CA ASP A 360 -18.20 -2.52 -10.68
C ASP A 360 -17.43 -3.51 -11.56
N ARG A 361 -18.10 -4.05 -12.57
CA ARG A 361 -17.52 -5.00 -13.54
C ARG A 361 -16.32 -4.43 -14.30
N LYS A 362 -16.22 -3.11 -14.46
CA LYS A 362 -15.07 -2.50 -15.16
C LYS A 362 -13.82 -2.44 -14.29
N MET A 363 -13.93 -2.68 -12.98
CA MET A 363 -12.80 -2.80 -12.06
C MET A 363 -12.55 -4.26 -11.66
N TYR A 364 -13.02 -5.21 -12.47
CA TYR A 364 -12.76 -6.64 -12.31
C TYR A 364 -11.63 -7.07 -13.23
N TYR A 365 -10.61 -7.72 -12.67
CA TYR A 365 -9.49 -8.26 -13.44
C TYR A 365 -9.65 -9.75 -13.67
N SER A 366 -9.81 -10.15 -14.94
CA SER A 366 -10.03 -11.55 -15.33
C SER A 366 -8.83 -12.46 -15.05
N GLY A 367 -7.60 -11.96 -15.16
CA GLY A 367 -6.39 -12.78 -15.04
C GLY A 367 -6.16 -13.39 -13.65
N LYS A 368 -6.49 -12.66 -12.58
CA LYS A 368 -6.42 -13.13 -11.18
C LYS A 368 -7.80 -13.40 -10.55
N ALA A 369 -8.87 -13.31 -11.34
CA ALA A 369 -10.25 -13.35 -10.86
C ALA A 369 -10.52 -12.44 -9.64
N ALA A 370 -9.92 -11.24 -9.63
CA ALA A 370 -9.90 -10.34 -8.49
C ALA A 370 -10.77 -9.11 -8.76
N PRO A 371 -11.88 -8.91 -8.02
CA PRO A 371 -12.66 -7.67 -8.06
C PRO A 371 -11.96 -6.54 -7.29
N ALA A 372 -12.41 -5.31 -7.52
CA ALA A 372 -12.11 -4.22 -6.61
C ALA A 372 -12.86 -4.44 -5.28
N GLU A 373 -12.18 -4.24 -4.15
CA GLU A 373 -12.75 -4.36 -2.81
C GLU A 373 -12.54 -3.06 -2.03
N ALA A 374 -13.64 -2.47 -1.56
CA ALA A 374 -13.66 -1.40 -0.58
C ALA A 374 -13.68 -2.01 0.83
N ARG A 375 -12.51 -2.06 1.47
CA ARG A 375 -12.31 -2.61 2.81
C ARG A 375 -12.75 -1.63 3.89
N THR A 376 -12.53 -0.34 3.65
CA THR A 376 -13.00 0.73 4.53
C THR A 376 -14.27 1.36 3.96
N THR A 377 -15.36 1.30 4.71
CA THR A 377 -16.68 1.82 4.26
C THR A 377 -16.86 3.33 4.42
N THR A 378 -16.03 3.99 5.25
CA THR A 378 -16.23 5.40 5.65
C THR A 378 -15.57 6.44 4.75
N LEU A 379 -14.64 6.04 3.88
CA LEU A 379 -13.76 6.96 3.15
C LEU A 379 -14.20 7.25 1.71
N ASN A 380 -15.41 6.83 1.33
CA ASN A 380 -15.85 6.87 -0.08
C ASN A 380 -15.95 8.31 -0.62
N GLU A 381 -16.41 9.26 0.20
CA GLU A 381 -16.50 10.68 -0.17
C GLU A 381 -15.13 11.38 -0.30
N GLU A 382 -14.12 10.95 0.46
CA GLU A 382 -12.79 11.57 0.47
C GLU A 382 -12.05 11.28 -0.84
N LEU A 383 -12.40 10.19 -1.52
CA LEU A 383 -11.86 9.86 -2.85
C LEU A 383 -12.09 10.98 -3.88
N GLY A 384 -13.15 11.78 -3.71
CA GLY A 384 -13.45 12.91 -4.60
C GLY A 384 -12.68 14.19 -4.30
N GLN A 385 -11.87 14.22 -3.23
CA GLN A 385 -11.14 15.41 -2.75
C GLN A 385 -9.62 15.25 -2.81
N ILE A 386 -9.12 14.16 -3.40
CA ILE A 386 -7.68 13.89 -3.46
C ILE A 386 -6.98 14.89 -4.38
N GLU A 387 -5.90 15.47 -3.86
CA GLU A 387 -5.03 16.39 -4.60
C GLU A 387 -3.64 15.78 -4.87
N TYR A 388 -3.14 14.95 -3.95
CA TYR A 388 -1.82 14.31 -4.05
C TYR A 388 -1.95 12.79 -4.04
N VAL A 389 -1.34 12.15 -5.03
CA VAL A 389 -1.20 10.70 -5.14
C VAL A 389 0.27 10.33 -4.99
N PHE A 390 0.59 9.60 -3.93
CA PHE A 390 1.91 9.00 -3.72
C PHE A 390 1.89 7.58 -4.25
N SER A 391 2.68 7.31 -5.29
CA SER A 391 2.76 6.00 -5.93
C SER A 391 4.12 5.37 -5.66
N ASP A 392 4.13 4.08 -5.37
CA ASP A 392 5.34 3.29 -5.58
C ASP A 392 5.58 3.04 -7.08
N LYS A 393 6.83 2.73 -7.45
CA LYS A 393 7.25 2.44 -8.82
C LYS A 393 7.12 0.95 -9.13
N THR A 394 7.75 0.10 -8.31
CA THR A 394 7.86 -1.33 -8.58
C THR A 394 6.53 -2.00 -8.23
N GLY A 395 6.05 -2.91 -9.07
CA GLY A 395 4.81 -3.65 -8.80
C GLY A 395 3.52 -2.83 -8.86
N THR A 396 3.61 -1.49 -8.83
CA THR A 396 2.51 -0.53 -8.94
C THR A 396 2.44 0.12 -10.32
N LEU A 397 3.46 0.88 -10.74
CA LEU A 397 3.53 1.45 -12.09
C LEU A 397 4.05 0.41 -13.08
N THR A 398 4.99 -0.43 -12.64
CA THR A 398 5.54 -1.53 -13.44
C THR A 398 4.93 -2.87 -13.05
N GLN A 399 4.98 -3.85 -13.95
CA GLN A 399 4.55 -5.22 -13.68
C GLN A 399 5.61 -6.03 -12.93
N ASN A 400 6.79 -5.44 -12.68
CA ASN A 400 7.99 -6.12 -12.21
C ASN A 400 8.35 -7.34 -13.10
N ILE A 401 8.11 -7.22 -14.40
CA ILE A 401 8.47 -8.21 -15.42
C ILE A 401 9.50 -7.55 -16.32
N MET A 402 10.73 -8.03 -16.21
CA MET A 402 11.85 -7.57 -17.03
C MET A 402 11.84 -8.33 -18.35
N THR A 403 11.88 -7.61 -19.47
CA THR A 403 11.93 -8.21 -20.80
C THR A 403 13.13 -7.71 -21.57
N PHE A 404 13.91 -8.64 -22.13
CA PHE A 404 15.00 -8.29 -23.01
C PHE A 404 14.43 -7.75 -24.34
N LYS A 405 14.82 -6.53 -24.71
CA LYS A 405 14.25 -5.82 -25.86
C LYS A 405 15.24 -5.60 -26.99
N LYS A 406 16.38 -5.00 -26.68
CA LYS A 406 17.42 -4.65 -27.66
C LYS A 406 18.78 -5.09 -27.15
N CYS A 407 19.73 -5.24 -28.04
CA CYS A 407 21.14 -5.37 -27.70
C CYS A 407 22.02 -4.75 -28.77
N SER A 408 23.18 -4.25 -28.38
CA SER A 408 24.25 -3.91 -29.30
C SER A 408 25.32 -4.99 -29.22
N ILE A 409 25.66 -5.63 -30.34
CA ILE A 409 26.71 -6.65 -30.40
C ILE A 409 27.70 -6.22 -31.48
N ASN A 410 28.99 -6.11 -31.12
CA ASN A 410 30.05 -5.70 -32.03
C ASN A 410 29.70 -4.45 -32.87
N GLY A 411 29.11 -3.42 -32.24
CA GLY A 411 28.75 -2.15 -32.89
C GLY A 411 27.51 -2.20 -33.79
N ARG A 412 26.70 -3.27 -33.75
CA ARG A 412 25.41 -3.37 -34.45
C ARG A 412 24.25 -3.45 -33.46
N ILE A 413 23.19 -2.69 -33.68
CA ILE A 413 21.95 -2.76 -32.90
C ILE A 413 21.09 -3.90 -33.43
N TYR A 414 20.56 -4.71 -32.53
CA TYR A 414 19.57 -5.74 -32.78
C TYR A 414 18.33 -5.47 -31.92
N GLY A 415 17.15 -5.70 -32.49
CA GLY A 415 15.85 -5.44 -31.83
C GLY A 415 15.09 -4.23 -32.36
N GLU A 416 15.67 -3.48 -33.30
CA GLU A 416 14.95 -2.49 -34.11
C GLU A 416 14.54 -3.09 -35.45
N VAL A 417 13.28 -2.87 -35.84
CA VAL A 417 12.84 -3.17 -37.21
C VAL A 417 13.01 -1.89 -38.03
N CYS A 418 14.18 -1.71 -38.64
CA CYS A 418 14.36 -0.67 -39.66
C CYS A 418 13.43 -0.97 -40.84
N ASP A 419 12.38 -0.17 -41.01
CA ASP A 419 11.75 -0.02 -42.32
C ASP A 419 12.66 0.93 -43.12
N ASP A 420 13.44 0.40 -44.07
CA ASP A 420 14.35 1.14 -44.97
C ASP A 420 13.63 2.10 -45.96
N THR A 421 12.41 2.54 -45.65
CA THR A 421 11.68 3.51 -46.48
C THR A 421 11.06 4.59 -45.61
N VAL A 422 11.74 5.74 -45.60
CA VAL A 422 11.25 7.11 -45.40
C VAL A 422 9.72 7.23 -45.28
N GLN A 423 9.20 7.30 -44.05
CA GLN A 423 8.21 8.29 -43.57
C GLN A 423 7.77 7.96 -42.14
N LYS A 424 8.24 8.74 -41.16
CA LYS A 424 7.64 8.85 -39.84
C LYS A 424 6.20 9.37 -39.99
N LYS A 425 5.20 8.47 -39.97
CA LYS A 425 3.81 8.72 -39.53
C LYS A 425 3.02 7.41 -39.43
N GLU A 426 2.48 7.20 -38.23
CA GLU A 426 1.41 6.24 -37.87
C GLU A 426 1.72 4.74 -38.07
N ILE A 427 2.36 4.11 -37.09
CA ILE A 427 2.49 2.65 -37.01
C ILE A 427 1.30 2.09 -36.21
N THR A 428 0.22 1.77 -36.93
CA THR A 428 -0.79 0.79 -36.49
C THR A 428 -0.78 -0.37 -37.47
N LYS A 429 0.26 -1.20 -37.44
CA LYS A 429 0.26 -2.55 -38.02
C LYS A 429 1.01 -3.47 -37.06
N GLU A 430 0.28 -4.39 -36.44
CA GLU A 430 0.81 -5.48 -35.64
C GLU A 430 1.84 -6.26 -36.49
N LYS A 431 3.14 -6.16 -36.14
CA LYS A 431 4.20 -6.96 -36.77
C LYS A 431 4.29 -8.31 -36.05
N GLU A 432 4.40 -9.40 -36.82
CA GLU A 432 4.47 -10.77 -36.27
C GLU A 432 5.80 -11.02 -35.53
N PRO A 433 5.78 -11.60 -34.32
CA PRO A 433 7.00 -11.95 -33.59
C PRO A 433 7.75 -13.11 -34.27
N VAL A 434 9.07 -13.19 -34.04
CA VAL A 434 9.89 -14.33 -34.48
C VAL A 434 9.29 -15.62 -33.93
N ASP A 435 9.02 -16.58 -34.82
CA ASP A 435 8.45 -17.86 -34.41
C ASP A 435 9.49 -18.75 -33.71
N PHE A 436 9.41 -18.81 -32.38
CA PHE A 436 10.21 -19.71 -31.55
C PHE A 436 9.52 -21.07 -31.30
N SER A 437 8.33 -21.32 -31.88
CA SER A 437 7.51 -22.51 -31.60
C SER A 437 8.16 -23.83 -32.02
N GLY A 438 9.10 -23.80 -32.98
CA GLY A 438 9.86 -24.97 -33.41
C GLY A 438 10.89 -25.50 -32.39
N LYS A 439 11.16 -24.77 -31.29
CA LYS A 439 12.10 -25.19 -30.23
C LYS A 439 11.32 -25.71 -29.01
N PRO A 440 11.45 -27.00 -28.63
CA PRO A 440 10.62 -27.63 -27.57
C PRO A 440 10.77 -26.99 -26.19
N GLN A 441 11.88 -26.29 -25.93
CA GLN A 441 12.16 -25.63 -24.66
C GLN A 441 12.07 -24.09 -24.73
N ALA A 442 11.63 -23.47 -25.83
CA ALA A 442 11.53 -22.00 -25.88
C ALA A 442 10.44 -21.46 -24.92
N ALA A 443 10.73 -20.33 -24.27
CA ALA A 443 9.77 -19.65 -23.42
C ALA A 443 8.72 -18.92 -24.29
N ARG A 444 7.47 -19.40 -24.28
CA ARG A 444 6.35 -18.82 -25.05
C ARG A 444 6.05 -17.35 -24.74
N SER A 445 6.55 -16.82 -23.62
CA SER A 445 6.34 -15.44 -23.18
C SER A 445 7.34 -14.45 -23.79
N PHE A 446 8.41 -14.92 -24.42
CA PHE A 446 9.42 -14.06 -25.03
C PHE A 446 9.01 -13.69 -26.44
N GLN A 447 8.90 -12.39 -26.70
CA GLN A 447 8.60 -11.84 -28.01
C GLN A 447 9.80 -11.01 -28.46
N PHE A 448 10.45 -11.46 -29.52
CA PHE A 448 11.51 -10.73 -30.20
C PHE A 448 11.09 -10.54 -31.64
N PHE A 449 11.31 -9.35 -32.19
CA PHE A 449 10.72 -8.94 -33.47
C PHE A 449 11.75 -8.89 -34.61
N ASP A 450 13.04 -8.84 -34.28
CA ASP A 450 14.11 -8.71 -35.26
C ASP A 450 14.61 -10.09 -35.71
N GLN A 451 14.41 -10.40 -36.99
CA GLN A 451 14.85 -11.64 -37.63
C GLN A 451 16.36 -11.66 -37.93
N SER A 452 17.02 -10.49 -38.05
CA SER A 452 18.43 -10.39 -38.42
C SER A 452 19.37 -11.01 -37.37
N LEU A 453 18.98 -10.95 -36.09
CA LEU A 453 19.70 -11.58 -34.99
C LEU A 453 19.68 -13.11 -35.13
N MET A 454 18.53 -13.68 -35.47
CA MET A 454 18.39 -15.13 -35.66
C MET A 454 19.13 -15.63 -36.90
N GLU A 455 19.17 -14.83 -37.97
CA GLU A 455 20.00 -15.11 -39.13
C GLU A 455 21.48 -15.09 -38.77
N SER A 456 21.95 -14.09 -38.00
CA SER A 456 23.33 -14.00 -37.53
C SER A 456 23.74 -15.20 -36.65
N ILE A 457 22.82 -15.69 -35.80
CA ILE A 457 23.04 -16.91 -35.00
C ILE A 457 23.17 -18.16 -35.90
N LYS A 458 22.31 -18.28 -36.92
CA LYS A 458 22.34 -19.40 -37.90
C LYS A 458 23.59 -19.37 -38.78
N LEU A 459 24.05 -18.17 -39.14
CA LEU A 459 25.29 -17.94 -39.89
C LEU A 459 26.54 -18.27 -39.08
N GLY A 460 26.44 -18.37 -37.75
CA GLY A 460 27.53 -18.76 -36.88
C GLY A 460 28.52 -17.62 -36.57
N ASP A 461 28.04 -16.38 -36.44
CA ASP A 461 28.89 -15.25 -36.07
C ASP A 461 29.53 -15.48 -34.68
N PRO A 462 30.88 -15.53 -34.59
CA PRO A 462 31.57 -15.84 -33.34
C PRO A 462 31.30 -14.82 -32.23
N ASN A 463 31.11 -13.53 -32.55
CA ASN A 463 30.86 -12.50 -31.55
C ASN A 463 29.45 -12.63 -30.95
N VAL A 464 28.47 -12.98 -31.79
CA VAL A 464 27.08 -13.20 -31.35
C VAL A 464 26.98 -14.47 -30.50
N HIS A 465 27.68 -15.54 -30.88
CA HIS A 465 27.74 -16.77 -30.08
C HIS A 465 28.40 -16.53 -28.72
N GLU A 466 29.53 -15.80 -28.70
CA GLU A 466 30.21 -15.46 -27.45
C GLU A 466 29.32 -14.58 -26.54
N PHE A 467 28.53 -13.68 -27.13
CA PHE A 467 27.60 -12.82 -26.40
C PHE A 467 26.53 -13.62 -25.67
N PHE A 468 25.85 -14.54 -26.36
CA PHE A 468 24.83 -15.38 -25.71
C PHE A 468 25.43 -16.43 -24.76
N ARG A 469 26.63 -16.93 -25.06
CA ARG A 469 27.38 -17.80 -24.14
C ARG A 469 27.68 -17.07 -22.83
N LEU A 470 28.12 -15.82 -22.89
CA LEU A 470 28.33 -15.01 -21.69
C LEU A 470 27.04 -14.83 -20.89
N LEU A 471 25.92 -14.50 -21.56
CA LEU A 471 24.62 -14.36 -20.90
C LEU A 471 24.13 -15.65 -20.23
N ALA A 472 24.50 -16.82 -20.77
CA ALA A 472 24.17 -18.13 -20.22
C ALA A 472 25.15 -18.67 -19.15
N LEU A 473 26.30 -18.01 -18.93
CA LEU A 473 27.32 -18.45 -17.97
C LEU A 473 27.49 -17.47 -16.80
N CYS A 474 27.43 -16.17 -17.06
CA CYS A 474 27.66 -15.12 -16.07
C CYS A 474 26.35 -14.72 -15.38
N HIS A 475 25.84 -15.54 -14.45
CA HIS A 475 24.63 -15.25 -13.67
C HIS A 475 24.52 -16.10 -12.38
N THR A 476 23.58 -15.76 -11.48
CA THR A 476 23.22 -16.57 -10.30
C THR A 476 21.91 -17.36 -10.45
N VAL A 477 21.29 -17.33 -11.63
CA VAL A 477 20.07 -18.11 -11.93
C VAL A 477 20.25 -19.60 -11.65
N MET A 478 19.25 -20.19 -10.99
CA MET A 478 19.13 -21.62 -10.74
C MET A 478 18.04 -22.21 -11.62
N SER A 479 18.25 -23.42 -12.11
CA SER A 479 17.30 -24.14 -12.96
C SER A 479 16.64 -25.26 -12.17
N GLU A 480 15.32 -25.36 -12.30
CA GLU A 480 14.52 -26.45 -11.78
C GLU A 480 13.72 -27.08 -12.92
N GLU A 481 13.51 -28.39 -12.84
CA GLU A 481 12.60 -29.08 -13.73
C GLU A 481 11.28 -29.32 -13.00
N ASP A 482 10.20 -28.76 -13.55
CA ASP A 482 8.86 -28.98 -13.05
C ASP A 482 8.46 -30.46 -13.18
N SER A 483 7.41 -30.88 -12.46
CA SER A 483 6.85 -32.25 -12.57
C SER A 483 6.46 -32.67 -14.00
N THR A 484 6.35 -31.71 -14.93
CA THR A 484 6.05 -31.88 -16.35
C THR A 484 7.30 -31.92 -17.25
N GLY A 485 8.51 -31.83 -16.69
CA GLY A 485 9.78 -31.76 -17.42
C GLY A 485 10.09 -30.39 -18.02
N LYS A 486 9.37 -29.34 -17.61
CA LYS A 486 9.59 -27.96 -18.07
C LYS A 486 10.65 -27.27 -17.21
N LEU A 487 11.70 -26.74 -17.84
CA LEU A 487 12.72 -25.92 -17.16
C LEU A 487 12.12 -24.59 -16.67
N ILE A 488 12.16 -24.36 -15.37
CA ILE A 488 11.84 -23.11 -14.67
C ILE A 488 13.14 -22.50 -14.17
N TYR A 489 13.34 -21.21 -14.45
CA TYR A 489 14.47 -20.45 -13.94
C TYR A 489 14.04 -19.67 -12.70
N GLN A 490 14.70 -19.96 -11.59
CA GLN A 490 14.59 -19.18 -10.37
C GLN A 490 15.74 -18.18 -10.31
N VAL A 491 15.40 -16.92 -10.05
CA VAL A 491 16.34 -15.81 -10.18
C VAL A 491 16.45 -15.00 -8.91
N GLN A 492 17.65 -14.52 -8.61
CA GLN A 492 17.92 -13.56 -7.54
C GLN A 492 17.71 -12.11 -8.01
N SER A 493 17.75 -11.88 -9.32
CA SER A 493 17.42 -10.59 -9.92
C SER A 493 16.62 -10.84 -11.20
N PRO A 494 15.49 -10.13 -11.40
CA PRO A 494 14.66 -10.32 -12.57
C PRO A 494 15.38 -9.91 -13.86
N ASP A 495 16.36 -8.98 -13.78
CA ASP A 495 17.21 -8.58 -14.90
C ASP A 495 18.00 -9.79 -15.44
N GLU A 496 18.57 -10.61 -14.54
CA GLU A 496 19.28 -11.83 -14.94
C GLU A 496 18.34 -12.87 -15.53
N GLY A 497 17.12 -12.99 -14.98
CA GLY A 497 16.10 -13.88 -15.53
C GLY A 497 15.73 -13.53 -16.97
N ALA A 498 15.60 -12.24 -17.27
CA ALA A 498 15.35 -11.76 -18.63
C ALA A 498 16.50 -12.13 -19.59
N LEU A 499 17.75 -11.92 -19.15
CA LEU A 499 18.95 -12.23 -19.93
C LEU A 499 19.10 -13.73 -20.22
N VAL A 500 18.96 -14.59 -19.22
CA VAL A 500 19.07 -16.05 -19.38
C VAL A 500 17.89 -16.60 -20.19
N THR A 501 16.71 -16.00 -20.06
CA THR A 501 15.56 -16.35 -20.90
C THR A 501 15.79 -15.96 -22.36
N ALA A 502 16.40 -14.81 -22.62
CA ALA A 502 16.80 -14.41 -23.97
C ALA A 502 17.82 -15.40 -24.56
N ALA A 503 18.86 -15.74 -23.82
CA ALA A 503 19.87 -16.72 -24.23
C ALA A 503 19.25 -18.09 -24.56
N ARG A 504 18.32 -18.57 -23.71
CA ARG A 504 17.56 -19.81 -23.92
C ARG A 504 16.82 -19.81 -25.26
N ASN A 505 16.14 -18.72 -25.61
CA ASN A 505 15.38 -18.66 -26.86
C ASN A 505 16.28 -18.53 -28.09
N CYS A 506 17.43 -17.87 -27.93
CA CYS A 506 18.49 -17.82 -28.95
C CYS A 506 19.21 -19.16 -29.14
N GLY A 507 19.01 -20.14 -28.25
CA GLY A 507 19.54 -21.51 -28.37
C GLY A 507 20.71 -21.83 -27.46
N PHE A 508 20.98 -20.99 -26.46
CA PHE A 508 21.97 -21.21 -25.40
C PHE A 508 21.21 -21.44 -24.09
N ILE A 509 20.88 -22.71 -23.80
CA ILE A 509 19.98 -23.07 -22.71
C ILE A 509 20.79 -23.46 -21.48
N PHE A 510 20.65 -22.70 -20.39
CA PHE A 510 21.21 -23.08 -19.09
C PHE A 510 20.45 -24.27 -18.48
N LYS A 511 21.16 -25.35 -18.11
CA LYS A 511 20.56 -26.60 -17.62
C LYS A 511 20.73 -26.82 -16.14
N SER A 512 21.95 -26.71 -15.64
CA SER A 512 22.27 -26.95 -14.23
C SER A 512 23.59 -26.31 -13.85
N ARG A 513 23.72 -26.01 -12.56
CA ARG A 513 24.93 -25.48 -11.94
C ARG A 513 25.24 -26.27 -10.68
N THR A 514 26.50 -26.66 -10.53
CA THR A 514 27.09 -27.15 -9.29
C THR A 514 28.13 -26.11 -8.81
N PRO A 515 28.70 -26.25 -7.59
CA PRO A 515 29.77 -25.36 -7.14
C PRO A 515 31.02 -25.37 -8.05
N GLU A 516 31.25 -26.45 -8.81
CA GLU A 516 32.45 -26.65 -9.62
C GLU A 516 32.18 -26.63 -11.13
N THR A 517 30.92 -26.78 -11.57
CA THR A 517 30.58 -26.91 -13.00
C THR A 517 29.28 -26.19 -13.37
N ILE A 518 29.23 -25.70 -14.61
CA ILE A 518 28.03 -25.12 -15.23
C ILE A 518 27.75 -25.88 -16.53
N THR A 519 26.53 -26.41 -16.69
CA THR A 519 26.15 -27.15 -17.90
C THR A 519 25.15 -26.33 -18.71
N ILE A 520 25.46 -26.10 -19.98
CA ILE A 520 24.63 -25.40 -20.94
C ILE A 520 24.42 -26.26 -22.20
N GLU A 521 23.28 -26.09 -22.87
CA GLU A 521 22.99 -26.68 -24.18
C GLU A 521 23.16 -25.60 -25.25
N GLU A 522 24.26 -25.65 -25.99
CA GLU A 522 24.58 -24.74 -27.09
C GLU A 522 24.05 -25.33 -28.41
N LEU A 523 23.02 -24.70 -28.99
CA LEU A 523 22.43 -25.08 -30.28
C LEU A 523 22.09 -26.59 -30.40
N GLY A 524 21.70 -27.22 -29.29
CA GLY A 524 21.36 -28.66 -29.21
C GLY A 524 22.50 -29.57 -28.71
N THR A 525 23.69 -29.03 -28.47
CA THR A 525 24.84 -29.78 -27.93
C THR A 525 25.06 -29.45 -26.46
N LEU A 526 25.14 -30.47 -25.61
CA LEU A 526 25.42 -30.31 -24.18
C LEU A 526 26.92 -30.04 -23.96
N VAL A 527 27.22 -28.91 -23.32
CA VAL A 527 28.57 -28.44 -23.03
C VAL A 527 28.68 -28.16 -21.53
N THR A 528 29.67 -28.77 -20.88
CA THR A 528 29.95 -28.55 -19.46
C THR A 528 31.21 -27.72 -19.28
N TYR A 529 31.06 -26.58 -18.61
CA TYR A 529 32.14 -25.67 -18.23
C TYR A 529 32.57 -25.93 -16.79
N GLN A 530 33.87 -25.86 -16.53
CA GLN A 530 34.39 -25.90 -15.17
C GLN A 530 34.36 -24.48 -14.60
N LEU A 531 33.62 -24.26 -13.51
CA LEU A 531 33.56 -23.00 -12.79
C LEU A 531 34.79 -22.91 -11.87
N LEU A 532 35.69 -21.97 -12.16
CA LEU A 532 36.94 -21.81 -11.42
C LEU A 532 36.82 -20.77 -10.31
N ALA A 533 36.18 -19.64 -10.59
CA ALA A 533 35.91 -18.61 -9.60
C ALA A 533 34.64 -17.84 -9.94
N PHE A 534 33.91 -17.46 -8.89
CA PHE A 534 32.69 -16.66 -9.00
C PHE A 534 32.89 -15.35 -8.24
N LEU A 535 32.77 -14.24 -8.94
CA LEU A 535 32.97 -12.90 -8.40
C LEU A 535 31.60 -12.23 -8.28
N ASP A 536 31.01 -12.36 -7.10
CA ASP A 536 29.65 -11.90 -6.79
C ASP A 536 29.42 -10.42 -7.10
N PHE A 537 28.17 -10.10 -7.44
CA PHE A 537 27.72 -8.72 -7.55
C PHE A 537 27.71 -8.05 -6.18
N ASN A 538 28.24 -6.82 -6.13
CA ASN A 538 28.17 -5.96 -4.95
C ASN A 538 27.74 -4.55 -5.38
N ASN A 539 26.91 -3.87 -4.58
CA ASN A 539 26.47 -2.50 -4.83
C ASN A 539 27.62 -1.50 -4.96
N ILE A 540 28.76 -1.77 -4.31
CA ILE A 540 29.97 -0.96 -4.41
C ILE A 540 30.62 -1.13 -5.79
N ARG A 541 30.80 -2.39 -6.24
CA ARG A 541 31.50 -2.71 -7.50
C ARG A 541 30.63 -2.60 -8.76
N LYS A 542 29.30 -2.70 -8.63
CA LYS A 542 28.28 -2.63 -9.68
C LYS A 542 28.49 -3.54 -10.91
N ARG A 543 29.15 -4.68 -10.73
CA ARG A 543 29.44 -5.68 -11.78
C ARG A 543 29.52 -7.08 -11.19
N MET A 544 29.33 -8.09 -12.02
CA MET A 544 29.48 -9.51 -11.71
C MET A 544 30.42 -10.13 -12.74
N SER A 545 31.28 -11.03 -12.28
CA SER A 545 32.18 -11.75 -13.17
C SER A 545 32.26 -13.24 -12.83
N VAL A 546 32.53 -14.04 -13.84
CA VAL A 546 32.68 -15.49 -13.72
C VAL A 546 33.91 -15.93 -14.50
N ILE A 547 34.73 -16.78 -13.88
CA ILE A 547 35.89 -17.39 -14.52
C ILE A 547 35.56 -18.85 -14.78
N VAL A 548 35.56 -19.22 -16.06
CA VAL A 548 35.27 -20.58 -16.51
C VAL A 548 36.40 -21.14 -17.34
N ARG A 549 36.59 -22.45 -17.25
CA ARG A 549 37.39 -23.21 -18.22
C ARG A 549 36.45 -23.94 -19.17
N ASN A 550 36.64 -23.70 -20.46
CA ASN A 550 35.89 -24.38 -21.50
C ASN A 550 36.38 -25.83 -21.70
N PRO A 551 35.62 -26.70 -22.39
CA PRO A 551 36.07 -28.07 -22.68
C PRO A 551 37.36 -28.14 -23.51
N ALA A 552 37.69 -27.08 -24.26
CA ALA A 552 38.94 -26.97 -25.02
C ALA A 552 40.15 -26.60 -24.14
N GLY A 553 39.96 -26.37 -22.84
CA GLY A 553 41.02 -26.07 -21.87
C GLY A 553 41.36 -24.58 -21.70
N GLN A 554 40.75 -23.68 -22.47
CA GLN A 554 40.96 -22.23 -22.36
C GLN A 554 40.20 -21.67 -21.15
N ILE A 555 40.84 -20.78 -20.41
CA ILE A 555 40.23 -20.04 -19.31
C ILE A 555 39.74 -18.70 -19.84
N LYS A 556 38.46 -18.40 -19.60
CA LYS A 556 37.84 -17.13 -19.93
C LYS A 556 37.23 -16.48 -18.69
N LEU A 557 37.47 -15.18 -18.56
CA LEU A 557 36.79 -14.29 -17.64
C LEU A 557 35.64 -13.61 -18.39
N TYR A 558 34.44 -13.77 -17.88
CA TYR A 558 33.24 -13.10 -18.37
C TYR A 558 32.77 -12.07 -17.36
N SER A 559 32.48 -10.84 -17.78
CA SER A 559 32.00 -9.77 -16.91
C SER A 559 30.79 -9.06 -17.50
N LYS A 560 29.85 -8.72 -16.62
CA LYS A 560 28.67 -7.90 -16.94
C LYS A 560 28.45 -6.86 -15.83
N GLY A 561 28.03 -5.66 -16.20
CA GLY A 561 27.78 -4.61 -15.21
C GLY A 561 27.34 -3.29 -15.82
N ALA A 562 27.37 -2.24 -15.00
CA ALA A 562 27.11 -0.87 -15.46
C ALA A 562 28.16 -0.44 -16.50
N ASP A 563 27.69 0.31 -17.50
CA ASP A 563 28.49 0.88 -18.59
C ASP A 563 29.70 1.68 -18.10
N THR A 564 29.48 2.68 -17.25
CA THR A 564 30.53 3.52 -16.64
C THR A 564 31.63 2.71 -15.97
N ILE A 565 31.28 1.62 -15.29
CA ILE A 565 32.23 0.79 -14.54
C ILE A 565 33.00 -0.15 -15.46
N LEU A 566 32.34 -0.77 -16.44
CA LEU A 566 33.06 -1.64 -17.36
C LEU A 566 33.96 -0.85 -18.29
N PHE A 567 33.53 0.34 -18.73
CA PHE A 567 34.29 1.17 -19.68
C PHE A 567 35.65 1.62 -19.14
N GLU A 568 35.75 1.91 -17.83
CA GLU A 568 37.03 2.21 -17.16
C GLU A 568 38.03 1.04 -17.16
N ARG A 569 37.58 -0.18 -17.46
CA ARG A 569 38.35 -1.43 -17.32
C ARG A 569 38.62 -2.11 -18.66
N LEU A 570 38.20 -1.48 -19.76
CA LEU A 570 38.42 -2.01 -21.10
C LEU A 570 39.87 -1.82 -21.54
N HIS A 571 40.34 -2.74 -22.37
CA HIS A 571 41.61 -2.61 -23.05
C HIS A 571 41.53 -1.47 -24.09
N PRO A 572 42.60 -0.66 -24.30
CA PRO A 572 42.59 0.46 -25.25
C PRO A 572 42.27 0.08 -26.71
N SER A 573 42.42 -1.19 -27.08
CA SER A 573 42.07 -1.68 -28.43
C SER A 573 40.57 -1.62 -28.74
N SER A 574 39.71 -1.40 -27.74
CA SER A 574 38.26 -1.34 -27.92
C SER A 574 37.71 0.09 -28.05
N GLU A 575 38.55 1.13 -28.20
CA GLU A 575 38.11 2.53 -28.27
C GLU A 575 37.07 2.83 -29.37
N ASP A 576 37.29 2.31 -30.59
CA ASP A 576 36.35 2.52 -31.71
C ASP A 576 34.98 1.89 -31.42
N LEU A 577 34.98 0.68 -30.83
CA LEU A 577 33.78 -0.05 -30.46
C LEU A 577 33.06 0.61 -29.28
N LEU A 578 33.84 1.17 -28.34
CA LEU A 578 33.33 1.86 -27.17
C LEU A 578 32.54 3.11 -27.58
N CYS A 579 33.05 3.91 -28.51
CA CYS A 579 32.36 5.10 -29.00
C CYS A 579 30.97 4.73 -29.58
N LEU A 580 30.93 3.78 -30.51
CA LEU A 580 29.67 3.30 -31.11
C LEU A 580 28.71 2.70 -30.08
N THR A 581 29.22 1.86 -29.19
CA THR A 581 28.38 1.22 -28.16
C THR A 581 27.87 2.23 -27.14
N SER A 582 28.65 3.27 -26.83
CA SER A 582 28.23 4.37 -25.96
C SER A 582 27.08 5.17 -26.55
N ASP A 583 27.10 5.43 -27.86
CA ASP A 583 26.00 6.10 -28.56
C ASP A 583 24.72 5.25 -28.51
N HIS A 584 24.82 3.95 -28.78
CA HIS A 584 23.69 3.02 -28.68
C HIS A 584 23.12 2.93 -27.25
N LEU A 585 23.99 2.93 -26.24
CA LEU A 585 23.58 2.96 -24.84
C LEU A 585 22.82 4.23 -24.48
N GLY A 586 23.25 5.38 -25.03
CA GLY A 586 22.54 6.65 -24.91
C GLY A 586 21.14 6.59 -25.52
N GLU A 587 21.00 5.99 -26.69
CA GLU A 587 19.70 5.76 -27.35
C GLU A 587 18.78 4.84 -26.52
N PHE A 588 19.30 3.70 -26.05
CA PHE A 588 18.55 2.78 -25.21
C PHE A 588 18.11 3.42 -23.89
N ALA A 589 18.97 4.24 -23.28
CA ALA A 589 18.64 4.99 -22.07
C ALA A 589 17.57 6.07 -22.35
N GLY A 590 17.62 6.74 -23.50
CA GLY A 590 16.61 7.71 -23.94
C GLY A 590 15.21 7.09 -24.13
N GLU A 591 15.14 5.82 -24.55
CA GLU A 591 13.89 5.05 -24.60
C GLU A 591 13.43 4.52 -23.22
N GLY A 592 14.20 4.77 -22.16
CA GLY A 592 13.90 4.31 -20.80
C GLY A 592 14.28 2.86 -20.52
N LEU A 593 15.10 2.22 -21.36
CA LEU A 593 15.57 0.84 -21.16
C LEU A 593 16.72 0.81 -20.15
N ARG A 594 16.79 -0.26 -19.36
CA ARG A 594 17.93 -0.53 -18.48
C ARG A 594 19.05 -1.13 -19.28
N THR A 595 20.23 -0.53 -19.20
CA THR A 595 21.38 -0.96 -19.97
C THR A 595 22.42 -1.70 -19.12
N LEU A 596 23.08 -2.70 -19.71
CA LEU A 596 24.25 -3.36 -19.12
C LEU A 596 25.31 -3.53 -20.20
N ALA A 597 26.55 -3.20 -19.86
CA ALA A 597 27.71 -3.49 -20.69
C ALA A 597 28.24 -4.89 -20.39
N ILE A 598 28.80 -5.52 -21.41
CA ILE A 598 29.26 -6.90 -21.38
C ILE A 598 30.64 -6.99 -22.02
N ALA A 599 31.59 -7.60 -21.30
CA ALA A 599 32.96 -7.75 -21.74
C ALA A 599 33.54 -9.11 -21.32
N TYR A 600 34.58 -9.54 -22.01
CA TYR A 600 35.29 -10.78 -21.69
C TYR A 600 36.82 -10.59 -21.79
N ARG A 601 37.56 -11.53 -21.21
CA ARG A 601 39.02 -11.59 -21.34
C ARG A 601 39.49 -13.04 -21.31
N ASP A 602 40.36 -13.40 -22.22
CA ASP A 602 41.05 -14.68 -22.19
C ASP A 602 42.20 -14.61 -21.17
N LEU A 603 42.30 -15.62 -20.29
CA LEU A 603 43.29 -15.66 -19.22
C LEU A 603 44.29 -16.81 -19.44
N ASP A 604 45.56 -16.53 -19.15
CA ASP A 604 46.61 -17.54 -19.15
C ASP A 604 46.51 -18.47 -17.93
N ASP A 605 46.66 -19.78 -18.14
CA ASP A 605 46.63 -20.80 -17.09
C ASP A 605 47.65 -20.55 -15.97
N LYS A 606 48.82 -19.99 -16.30
CA LYS A 606 49.87 -19.67 -15.32
C LYS A 606 49.46 -18.51 -14.42
N TYR A 607 49.01 -17.41 -15.05
CA TYR A 607 48.55 -16.22 -14.34
C TYR A 607 47.37 -16.55 -13.42
N PHE A 608 46.40 -17.32 -13.91
CA PHE A 608 45.23 -17.72 -13.10
C PHE A 608 45.62 -18.53 -11.87
N LYS A 609 46.57 -19.48 -11.97
CA LYS A 609 47.02 -20.28 -10.82
C LYS A 609 47.70 -19.43 -9.74
N GLU A 610 48.50 -18.44 -10.14
CA GLU A 610 49.14 -17.50 -9.22
C GLU A 610 48.09 -16.64 -8.51
N TRP A 611 47.15 -16.07 -9.27
CA TRP A 611 46.05 -15.28 -8.73
C TRP A 611 45.14 -16.11 -7.80
N HIS A 612 44.80 -17.34 -8.15
CA HIS A 612 43.98 -18.23 -7.32
C HIS A 612 44.64 -18.52 -5.97
N LYS A 613 45.97 -18.72 -5.95
CA LYS A 613 46.73 -18.91 -4.72
C LYS A 613 46.72 -17.66 -3.84
N MET A 614 46.79 -16.47 -4.45
CA MET A 614 46.65 -15.19 -3.73
C MET A 614 45.24 -15.05 -3.15
N LEU A 615 44.21 -15.44 -3.89
CA LEU A 615 42.82 -15.42 -3.44
C LEU A 615 42.58 -16.36 -2.26
N GLU A 616 43.10 -17.58 -2.28
CA GLU A 616 43.02 -18.51 -1.14
C GLU A 616 43.69 -17.92 0.11
N THR A 617 44.84 -17.28 -0.07
CA THR A 617 45.59 -16.65 1.02
C THR A 617 44.81 -15.47 1.60
N ALA A 618 44.22 -14.61 0.75
CA ALA A 618 43.37 -13.50 1.17
C ALA A 618 42.09 -13.97 1.85
N SER A 619 41.49 -15.08 1.37
CA SER A 619 40.28 -15.67 1.96
C SER A 619 40.53 -16.23 3.37
N ALA A 620 41.75 -16.68 3.66
CA ALA A 620 42.17 -17.16 4.98
C ALA A 620 42.57 -16.04 5.96
N ALA A 621 42.60 -14.76 5.53
CA ALA A 621 43.01 -13.65 6.38
C ALA A 621 41.95 -13.28 7.45
N MET A 622 42.40 -13.03 8.68
CA MET A 622 41.53 -12.70 9.83
C MET A 622 41.16 -11.20 9.89
N HIS A 623 41.99 -10.30 9.35
CA HIS A 623 41.76 -8.86 9.34
C HIS A 623 41.85 -8.32 7.90
N GLY A 624 40.95 -7.40 7.54
CA GLY A 624 40.95 -6.76 6.21
C GLY A 624 40.61 -7.71 5.04
N ARG A 625 39.99 -8.86 5.32
CA ARG A 625 39.67 -9.91 4.33
C ARG A 625 38.93 -9.35 3.11
N ASP A 626 37.86 -8.59 3.35
CA ASP A 626 36.98 -8.10 2.28
C ASP A 626 37.71 -7.08 1.38
N ASP A 627 38.54 -6.20 1.96
CA ASP A 627 39.33 -5.22 1.19
C ASP A 627 40.41 -5.89 0.34
N GLN A 628 41.09 -6.91 0.90
CA GLN A 628 42.10 -7.68 0.17
C GLN A 628 41.48 -8.46 -1.01
N ILE A 629 40.34 -9.11 -0.78
CA ILE A 629 39.60 -9.81 -1.85
C ILE A 629 39.12 -8.81 -2.90
N SER A 630 38.60 -7.65 -2.50
CA SER A 630 38.16 -6.61 -3.43
C SER A 630 39.31 -6.11 -4.30
N GLY A 631 40.51 -5.91 -3.74
CA GLY A 631 41.70 -5.55 -4.50
C GLY A 631 42.09 -6.60 -5.55
N LEU A 632 42.06 -7.89 -5.19
CA LEU A 632 42.34 -8.99 -6.12
C LEU A 632 41.31 -9.09 -7.25
N TYR A 633 40.05 -8.82 -6.94
CA TYR A 633 38.96 -8.78 -7.92
C TYR A 633 39.15 -7.63 -8.91
N GLU A 634 39.57 -6.46 -8.43
CA GLU A 634 39.87 -5.33 -9.30
C GLU A 634 41.08 -5.56 -10.20
N GLU A 635 42.07 -6.32 -9.74
CA GLU A 635 43.27 -6.63 -10.53
C GLU A 635 42.95 -7.51 -11.74
N ILE A 636 42.22 -8.63 -11.53
CA ILE A 636 41.93 -9.59 -12.60
C ILE A 636 40.95 -9.05 -13.64
N GLU A 637 40.14 -8.05 -13.28
CA GLU A 637 39.12 -7.44 -14.13
C GLU A 637 39.61 -6.24 -14.95
N ARG A 638 40.93 -6.02 -15.05
CA ARG A 638 41.50 -5.03 -15.98
C ARG A 638 41.62 -5.61 -17.38
N ASP A 639 41.81 -4.74 -18.38
CA ASP A 639 42.09 -5.09 -19.78
C ASP A 639 41.03 -6.00 -20.42
N LEU A 640 39.76 -5.73 -20.13
CA LEU A 640 38.63 -6.47 -20.71
C LEU A 640 38.40 -6.06 -22.18
N THR A 641 37.95 -6.99 -23.02
CA THR A 641 37.53 -6.71 -24.40
C THR A 641 36.01 -6.54 -24.43
N LEU A 642 35.54 -5.40 -24.93
CA LEU A 642 34.10 -5.10 -25.03
C LEU A 642 33.45 -6.00 -26.09
N LEU A 643 32.36 -6.65 -25.73
CA LEU A 643 31.59 -7.51 -26.63
C LEU A 643 30.32 -6.80 -27.13
N GLY A 644 29.70 -6.02 -26.23
CA GLY A 644 28.48 -5.28 -26.53
C GLY A 644 27.73 -4.80 -25.30
N ALA A 645 26.46 -4.52 -25.49
CA ALA A 645 25.53 -4.06 -24.46
C ALA A 645 24.15 -4.69 -24.61
N THR A 646 23.43 -4.83 -23.51
CA THR A 646 22.03 -5.30 -23.48
C THR A 646 21.10 -4.19 -23.02
N ALA A 647 19.87 -4.20 -23.51
CA ALA A 647 18.80 -3.30 -23.09
C ALA A 647 17.57 -4.10 -22.64
N ILE A 648 17.17 -3.89 -21.38
CA ILE A 648 16.08 -4.58 -20.69
C ILE A 648 14.99 -3.57 -20.38
N GLU A 649 13.75 -3.87 -20.77
CA GLU A 649 12.57 -3.06 -20.44
C GLU A 649 11.94 -3.55 -19.13
N ASP A 650 11.69 -2.62 -18.21
CA ASP A 650 10.81 -2.82 -17.03
C ASP A 650 9.38 -2.47 -17.45
N LYS A 651 8.59 -3.49 -17.77
CA LYS A 651 7.30 -3.30 -18.45
C LYS A 651 6.30 -2.57 -17.55
N LEU A 652 5.73 -1.47 -18.03
CA LEU A 652 4.64 -0.75 -17.35
C LEU A 652 3.36 -1.61 -17.25
N GLN A 653 2.54 -1.35 -16.23
CA GLN A 653 1.19 -1.90 -16.20
C GLN A 653 0.35 -1.33 -17.35
N GLU A 654 -0.63 -2.11 -17.79
CA GLU A 654 -1.56 -1.70 -18.83
C GLU A 654 -2.34 -0.44 -18.41
N GLY A 655 -2.41 0.57 -19.28
CA GLY A 655 -3.19 1.79 -19.05
C GLY A 655 -2.59 2.78 -18.04
N VAL A 656 -1.34 2.61 -17.60
CA VAL A 656 -0.66 3.54 -16.67
C VAL A 656 -0.53 4.93 -17.26
N ILE A 657 -0.04 5.04 -18.51
CA ILE A 657 0.17 6.32 -19.19
C ILE A 657 -1.15 7.09 -19.32
N GLU A 658 -2.21 6.41 -19.78
CA GLU A 658 -3.56 6.99 -19.93
C GLU A 658 -4.14 7.46 -18.59
N THR A 659 -3.90 6.68 -17.53
CA THR A 659 -4.35 6.99 -16.17
C THR A 659 -3.65 8.22 -15.63
N ILE A 660 -2.32 8.28 -15.73
CA ILE A 660 -1.50 9.41 -15.28
C ILE A 660 -1.89 10.68 -16.04
N ALA A 661 -2.05 10.61 -17.35
CA ALA A 661 -2.51 11.75 -18.16
C ALA A 661 -3.90 12.24 -17.70
N SER A 662 -4.83 11.32 -17.46
CA SER A 662 -6.18 11.66 -16.98
C SER A 662 -6.19 12.28 -15.58
N LEU A 663 -5.32 11.81 -14.68
CA LEU A 663 -5.18 12.36 -13.34
C LEU A 663 -4.49 13.73 -13.35
N SER A 664 -3.48 13.92 -14.21
CA SER A 664 -2.83 15.22 -14.42
C SER A 664 -3.80 16.24 -15.00
N LEU A 665 -4.69 15.85 -15.92
CA LEU A 665 -5.77 16.70 -16.44
C LEU A 665 -6.80 17.08 -15.37
N ALA A 666 -6.97 16.24 -14.34
CA ALA A 666 -7.79 16.53 -13.17
C ALA A 666 -7.05 17.36 -12.10
N SER A 667 -5.86 17.89 -12.42
CA SER A 667 -5.01 18.67 -11.51
C SER A 667 -4.56 17.89 -10.26
N ILE A 668 -4.52 16.56 -10.32
CA ILE A 668 -4.00 15.71 -9.26
C ILE A 668 -2.49 15.56 -9.45
N LYS A 669 -1.70 15.93 -8.44
CA LYS A 669 -0.24 15.83 -8.45
C LYS A 669 0.18 14.40 -8.09
N ILE A 670 1.01 13.79 -8.91
CA ILE A 670 1.50 12.42 -8.70
C ILE A 670 2.97 12.48 -8.31
N TRP A 671 3.29 11.94 -7.14
CA TRP A 671 4.65 11.84 -6.62
C TRP A 671 5.05 10.37 -6.56
N VAL A 672 6.22 10.05 -7.12
CA VAL A 672 6.75 8.68 -7.15
C VAL A 672 7.77 8.53 -6.03
N LEU A 673 7.53 7.60 -5.10
CA LEU A 673 8.40 7.34 -3.96
C LEU A 673 8.99 5.94 -4.08
N THR A 674 10.19 5.81 -4.63
CA THR A 674 10.79 4.50 -4.94
C THR A 674 12.05 4.22 -4.13
N GLY A 675 12.27 2.94 -3.84
CA GLY A 675 13.53 2.40 -3.32
C GLY A 675 14.62 2.26 -4.38
N ASP A 676 14.26 2.42 -5.66
CA ASP A 676 15.18 2.25 -6.77
C ASP A 676 16.21 3.36 -6.92
N LYS A 677 17.22 3.09 -7.74
CA LYS A 677 18.22 4.08 -8.14
C LYS A 677 17.56 5.21 -8.94
N GLN A 678 18.22 6.36 -8.88
CA GLN A 678 17.78 7.58 -9.55
C GLN A 678 17.59 7.40 -11.06
N GLU A 679 18.56 6.82 -11.75
CA GLU A 679 18.51 6.56 -13.21
C GLU A 679 17.25 5.78 -13.60
N THR A 680 16.97 4.67 -12.91
CA THR A 680 15.79 3.84 -13.15
C THR A 680 14.48 4.60 -12.89
N ALA A 681 14.43 5.39 -11.82
CA ALA A 681 13.25 6.17 -11.48
C ALA A 681 12.96 7.27 -12.51
N VAL A 682 14.00 7.92 -13.01
CA VAL A 682 13.91 8.94 -14.07
C VAL A 682 13.46 8.31 -15.39
N ASN A 683 14.04 7.18 -15.78
CA ASN A 683 13.64 6.45 -16.99
C ASN A 683 12.15 6.05 -16.96
N ILE A 684 11.65 5.58 -15.82
CA ILE A 684 10.23 5.26 -15.65
C ILE A 684 9.38 6.54 -15.61
N GLY A 685 9.91 7.65 -15.10
CA GLY A 685 9.28 8.96 -15.18
C GLY A 685 9.04 9.41 -16.63
N TYR A 686 10.02 9.23 -17.52
CA TYR A 686 9.87 9.48 -18.96
C TYR A 686 8.93 8.47 -19.63
N ALA A 687 9.05 7.17 -19.33
CA ALA A 687 8.18 6.13 -19.90
C ALA A 687 6.69 6.32 -19.51
N CYS A 688 6.42 6.85 -18.31
CA CYS A 688 5.08 7.18 -17.84
C CYS A 688 4.57 8.53 -18.35
N ASN A 689 5.37 9.27 -19.13
CA ASN A 689 5.10 10.65 -19.56
C ASN A 689 4.85 11.63 -18.38
N MET A 690 5.47 11.34 -17.24
CA MET A 690 5.46 12.21 -16.05
C MET A 690 6.58 13.25 -16.10
N LEU A 691 7.67 12.93 -16.80
CA LEU A 691 8.73 13.83 -17.21
C LEU A 691 8.65 13.98 -18.72
N THR A 692 8.72 15.20 -19.22
CA THR A 692 8.71 15.51 -20.66
C THR A 692 9.92 16.36 -21.00
N GLU A 693 10.46 16.21 -22.21
CA GLU A 693 11.56 17.07 -22.69
C GLU A 693 11.14 18.55 -22.78
N ASP A 694 9.83 18.81 -22.93
CA ASP A 694 9.24 20.16 -22.94
C ASP A 694 9.18 20.83 -21.55
N MET A 695 9.61 20.16 -20.47
CA MET A 695 9.63 20.77 -19.13
C MET A 695 10.67 21.89 -19.04
N ASN A 696 10.37 22.94 -18.27
CA ASN A 696 11.24 24.09 -18.13
C ASN A 696 12.57 23.71 -17.47
N ASP A 697 12.51 22.88 -16.42
CA ASP A 697 13.69 22.38 -15.71
C ASP A 697 13.36 21.13 -14.88
N VAL A 698 14.37 20.28 -14.68
CA VAL A 698 14.32 19.11 -13.80
C VAL A 698 15.36 19.28 -12.70
N PHE A 699 14.93 19.67 -11.51
CA PHE A 699 15.81 19.90 -10.38
C PHE A 699 16.25 18.58 -9.76
N VAL A 700 17.56 18.30 -9.78
CA VAL A 700 18.16 17.13 -9.14
C VAL A 700 18.86 17.54 -7.85
N ILE A 701 18.45 16.96 -6.73
CA ILE A 701 19.05 17.17 -5.41
C ILE A 701 19.80 15.91 -5.01
N ALA A 702 21.13 16.01 -4.96
CA ALA A 702 22.04 14.90 -4.72
C ALA A 702 23.12 15.20 -3.68
N GLY A 703 23.05 16.36 -3.00
CA GLY A 703 23.97 16.73 -1.92
C GLY A 703 24.04 15.68 -0.81
N ASN A 704 25.24 15.41 -0.30
CA ASN A 704 25.49 14.43 0.75
C ASN A 704 25.58 15.08 2.14
N THR A 705 25.72 16.41 2.20
CA THR A 705 25.77 17.17 3.44
C THR A 705 24.57 18.13 3.57
N VAL A 706 24.20 18.46 4.81
CA VAL A 706 23.10 19.40 5.10
C VAL A 706 23.30 20.77 4.43
N GLY A 707 24.56 21.22 4.33
CA GLY A 707 24.92 22.49 3.68
C GLY A 707 24.69 22.44 2.17
N GLU A 708 25.19 21.41 1.49
CA GLU A 708 25.00 21.19 0.06
C GLU A 708 23.51 21.10 -0.30
N VAL A 709 22.75 20.28 0.43
CA VAL A 709 21.31 20.09 0.18
C VAL A 709 20.54 21.41 0.31
N ARG A 710 20.89 22.23 1.32
CA ARG A 710 20.28 23.56 1.49
C ARG A 710 20.62 24.50 0.34
N GLU A 711 21.85 24.47 -0.15
CA GLU A 711 22.28 25.30 -1.28
C GLU A 711 21.60 24.87 -2.59
N GLU A 712 21.54 23.57 -2.87
CA GLU A 712 20.82 23.01 -4.03
C GLU A 712 19.34 23.38 -4.00
N LEU A 713 18.67 23.24 -2.85
CA LEU A 713 17.28 23.64 -2.66
C LEU A 713 17.07 25.14 -2.90
N ARG A 714 17.96 25.98 -2.36
CA ARG A 714 17.90 27.44 -2.56
C ARG A 714 18.17 27.83 -4.01
N LYS A 715 19.09 27.15 -4.69
CA LYS A 715 19.37 27.37 -6.11
C LYS A 715 18.18 27.01 -6.98
N ALA A 716 17.56 25.85 -6.73
CA ALA A 716 16.32 25.44 -7.42
C ALA A 716 15.19 26.44 -7.17
N LYS A 717 15.00 26.87 -5.92
CA LYS A 717 14.01 27.91 -5.55
C LYS A 717 14.33 29.24 -6.22
N GLY A 718 15.59 29.65 -6.25
CA GLY A 718 16.05 30.87 -6.93
C GLY A 718 15.79 30.85 -8.43
N SER A 719 15.92 29.69 -9.09
CA SER A 719 15.57 29.51 -10.52
C SER A 719 14.08 29.71 -10.76
N LEU A 720 13.22 29.18 -9.89
CA LEU A 720 11.76 29.32 -9.97
C LEU A 720 11.28 30.77 -9.82
N PHE A 721 11.82 31.51 -8.86
CA PHE A 721 11.42 32.91 -8.60
C PHE A 721 12.20 33.93 -9.45
N GLY A 722 13.35 33.53 -10.00
CA GLY A 722 14.29 34.40 -10.72
C GLY A 722 13.83 34.86 -12.11
N GLN A 723 12.85 34.18 -12.73
CA GLN A 723 12.29 34.62 -14.01
C GLN A 723 11.18 35.67 -13.88
N ASN A 724 10.57 35.86 -12.70
CA ASN A 724 9.47 36.81 -12.52
C ASN A 724 9.90 38.21 -12.03
N ASN A 725 11.15 38.40 -11.61
CA ASN A 725 11.60 39.65 -10.97
C ASN A 725 12.42 40.62 -11.85
N SER A 726 12.54 40.39 -13.16
CA SER A 726 13.30 41.29 -14.03
C SER A 726 12.56 42.56 -14.49
N VAL A 727 11.36 42.87 -13.96
CA VAL A 727 10.55 44.03 -14.40
C VAL A 727 10.22 45.05 -13.31
N LEU A 728 10.61 44.85 -12.04
CA LEU A 728 10.33 45.86 -10.99
C LEU A 728 11.53 46.19 -10.11
N ASN A 729 12.60 46.69 -10.72
CA ASN A 729 13.67 47.36 -9.97
C ASN A 729 13.32 48.83 -9.75
N GLY A 730 12.91 49.14 -8.52
CA GLY A 730 12.81 50.51 -8.06
C GLY A 730 12.10 50.64 -6.72
N HIS A 731 12.66 50.12 -5.63
CA HIS A 731 12.83 50.86 -4.37
C HIS A 731 13.48 49.99 -3.29
N VAL A 732 14.55 50.55 -2.72
CA VAL A 732 15.29 50.04 -1.57
C VAL A 732 14.45 50.22 -0.30
N ALA A 733 14.23 49.14 0.47
CA ALA A 733 13.97 49.23 1.90
C ALA A 733 14.35 47.93 2.62
N CYS A 734 15.18 48.09 3.65
CA CYS A 734 15.67 47.07 4.56
C CYS A 734 14.74 47.04 5.79
N GLU A 735 14.07 45.92 6.10
CA GLU A 735 13.41 45.72 7.41
C GLU A 735 13.49 44.27 7.93
N LYS A 736 13.44 44.19 9.27
CA LYS A 736 13.80 43.11 10.22
C LYS A 736 12.88 41.88 10.20
N PRO A 737 13.28 40.75 10.85
CA PRO A 737 12.45 39.56 10.97
C PRO A 737 11.41 39.73 12.09
N GLN A 738 10.13 39.89 11.72
CA GLN A 738 9.00 39.69 12.62
C GLN A 738 8.19 38.48 12.15
N GLN A 739 7.77 37.69 13.14
CA GLN A 739 7.02 36.45 13.01
C GLN A 739 5.80 36.62 12.08
N LEU A 740 5.84 36.01 10.90
CA LEU A 740 4.66 35.86 10.05
C LEU A 740 3.85 34.65 10.54
N GLU A 741 2.65 34.93 11.01
CA GLU A 741 1.56 33.96 10.98
C GLU A 741 1.41 33.44 9.53
N LEU A 742 1.45 32.12 9.37
CA LEU A 742 1.24 31.45 8.08
C LEU A 742 -0.18 31.73 7.58
N VAL A 743 -0.31 32.79 6.79
CA VAL A 743 -1.42 32.95 5.86
C VAL A 743 -1.33 31.79 4.86
N SER A 744 -2.46 31.12 4.66
CA SER A 744 -2.70 30.11 3.63
C SER A 744 -1.88 30.40 2.37
N VAL A 745 -0.97 29.48 2.03
CA VAL A 745 -0.20 29.50 0.78
C VAL A 745 -1.18 29.59 -0.37
N GLY A 746 -1.43 30.83 -0.81
CA GLY A 746 -2.14 31.13 -2.04
C GLY A 746 -1.39 30.45 -3.17
N GLU A 747 -2.16 29.88 -4.08
CA GLU A 747 -1.65 29.39 -5.36
C GLU A 747 -1.11 30.58 -6.15
N ASP A 748 0.11 31.02 -5.84
CA ASP A 748 0.89 31.82 -6.77
C ASP A 748 1.19 30.89 -7.95
N THR A 749 0.40 31.06 -9.01
CA THR A 749 0.48 30.29 -10.25
C THR A 749 1.85 30.53 -10.89
N VAL A 750 2.83 29.72 -10.53
CA VAL A 750 4.10 29.64 -11.24
C VAL A 750 3.79 29.11 -12.64
N THR A 751 4.06 29.93 -13.65
CA THR A 751 3.90 29.58 -15.06
C THR A 751 5.11 28.77 -15.53
N GLY A 752 5.11 27.46 -15.29
CA GLY A 752 6.10 26.54 -15.82
C GLY A 752 5.93 25.11 -15.32
N ASP A 753 6.24 24.14 -16.18
CA ASP A 753 6.25 22.72 -15.82
C ASP A 753 7.64 22.35 -15.30
N TYR A 754 7.75 22.17 -13.98
CA TYR A 754 8.99 21.78 -13.30
C TYR A 754 8.86 20.41 -12.65
N ALA A 755 9.96 19.66 -12.62
CA ALA A 755 10.06 18.41 -11.89
C ALA A 755 11.17 18.44 -10.83
N LEU A 756 10.99 17.66 -9.77
CA LEU A 756 11.97 17.52 -8.68
C LEU A 756 12.38 16.06 -8.53
N VAL A 757 13.69 15.79 -8.53
CA VAL A 757 14.29 14.48 -8.26
C VAL A 757 15.17 14.59 -7.02
N ILE A 758 14.88 13.82 -5.97
CA ILE A 758 15.65 13.85 -4.71
C ILE A 758 16.09 12.46 -4.28
N ASN A 759 17.36 12.33 -3.90
CA ASN A 759 17.92 11.07 -3.38
C ASN A 759 17.60 10.86 -1.89
N GLY A 760 17.50 9.61 -1.45
CA GLY A 760 17.08 9.24 -0.09
C GLY A 760 18.00 9.75 1.02
N HIS A 761 19.31 9.88 0.78
CA HIS A 761 20.25 10.49 1.73
C HIS A 761 20.02 12.00 1.84
N SER A 762 19.91 12.70 0.71
CA SER A 762 19.58 14.13 0.65
C SER A 762 18.21 14.41 1.27
N LEU A 763 17.24 13.52 1.05
CA LEU A 763 15.90 13.58 1.64
C LEU A 763 15.95 13.44 3.16
N ALA A 764 16.81 12.59 3.71
CA ALA A 764 16.96 12.46 5.16
C ALA A 764 17.35 13.80 5.80
N HIS A 765 18.32 14.50 5.19
CA HIS A 765 18.75 15.83 5.63
C HIS A 765 17.69 16.90 5.35
N ALA A 766 16.98 16.81 4.22
CA ALA A 766 15.92 17.75 3.86
C ALA A 766 14.67 17.62 4.75
N LEU A 767 14.46 16.45 5.39
CA LEU A 767 13.37 16.21 6.34
C LEU A 767 13.67 16.74 7.76
N GLU A 768 14.89 17.19 8.04
CA GLU A 768 15.25 17.86 9.30
C GLU A 768 14.57 19.24 9.41
N SER A 769 14.29 19.70 10.64
CA SER A 769 13.39 20.82 10.95
C SER A 769 13.72 22.13 10.21
N ASP A 770 14.99 22.38 9.92
CA ASP A 770 15.47 23.66 9.44
C ASP A 770 15.41 23.80 7.91
N ILE A 771 15.22 22.69 7.17
CA ILE A 771 15.20 22.65 5.69
C ILE A 771 13.84 22.15 5.17
N LYS A 772 13.08 21.47 6.04
CA LYS A 772 11.77 20.87 5.73
C LYS A 772 10.79 21.81 5.03
N ASN A 773 10.75 23.09 5.42
CA ASN A 773 9.85 24.08 4.81
C ASN A 773 10.30 24.45 3.39
N ASP A 774 11.61 24.63 3.16
CA ASP A 774 12.15 24.92 1.83
C ASP A 774 11.88 23.77 0.86
N LEU A 775 12.05 22.52 1.31
CA LEU A 775 11.70 21.33 0.52
C LEU A 775 10.21 21.29 0.19
N LEU A 776 9.35 21.54 1.19
CA LEU A 776 7.89 21.48 1.00
C LEU A 776 7.42 22.52 -0.01
N GLU A 777 7.90 23.75 0.08
CA GLU A 777 7.56 24.83 -0.85
C GLU A 777 7.98 24.47 -2.27
N LEU A 778 9.25 24.05 -2.46
CA LEU A 778 9.76 23.63 -3.76
C LEU A 778 8.94 22.48 -4.35
N ALA A 779 8.74 21.41 -3.57
CA ALA A 779 8.03 20.21 -4.02
C ALA A 779 6.56 20.48 -4.34
N CYS A 780 5.92 21.43 -3.64
CA CYS A 780 4.54 21.83 -3.93
C CYS A 780 4.41 22.65 -5.22
N LEU A 781 5.46 23.36 -5.64
CA LEU A 781 5.48 24.13 -6.88
C LEU A 781 5.73 23.23 -8.11
N CYS A 782 6.50 22.15 -7.93
CA CYS A 782 6.73 21.18 -8.99
C CYS A 782 5.44 20.41 -9.37
N LYS A 783 5.32 20.08 -10.66
CA LYS A 783 4.24 19.27 -11.21
C LYS A 783 4.40 17.80 -10.81
N THR A 784 5.63 17.31 -10.92
CA THR A 784 6.03 15.93 -10.61
C THR A 784 7.19 15.94 -9.62
N VAL A 785 7.15 15.02 -8.65
CA VAL A 785 8.26 14.78 -7.70
C VAL A 785 8.61 13.31 -7.70
N ILE A 786 9.90 12.99 -7.84
CA ILE A 786 10.43 11.63 -7.80
C ILE A 786 11.46 11.55 -6.68
N CYS A 787 11.17 10.73 -5.67
CA CYS A 787 12.09 10.44 -4.59
C CYS A 787 12.71 9.07 -4.82
N CYS A 788 14.05 9.00 -4.85
CA CYS A 788 14.83 7.82 -5.19
C CYS A 788 15.55 7.26 -3.96
N ARG A 789 15.82 5.94 -3.93
CA ARG A 789 16.48 5.24 -2.79
C ARG A 789 15.84 5.54 -1.43
N VAL A 790 14.52 5.63 -1.40
CA VAL A 790 13.76 5.98 -0.19
C VAL A 790 13.45 4.74 0.63
N THR A 791 13.72 4.79 1.93
CA THR A 791 13.34 3.72 2.86
C THR A 791 11.83 3.74 3.15
N PRO A 792 11.20 2.61 3.55
CA PRO A 792 9.78 2.56 3.91
C PRO A 792 9.35 3.62 4.94
N LEU A 793 10.22 3.93 5.90
CA LEU A 793 9.97 4.95 6.90
C LEU A 793 10.00 6.37 6.30
N GLN A 794 10.96 6.66 5.42
CA GLN A 794 11.04 7.95 4.73
C GLN A 794 9.84 8.16 3.80
N LYS A 795 9.34 7.12 3.12
CA LYS A 795 8.10 7.21 2.32
C LYS A 795 6.95 7.73 3.18
N ALA A 796 6.76 7.15 4.37
CA ALA A 796 5.74 7.60 5.31
C ALA A 796 5.98 9.04 5.82
N GLN A 797 7.23 9.42 6.07
CA GLN A 797 7.59 10.78 6.50
C GLN A 797 7.26 11.85 5.43
N VAL A 798 7.48 11.56 4.15
CA VAL A 798 7.11 12.45 3.03
C VAL A 798 5.59 12.61 2.96
N VAL A 799 4.83 11.52 3.07
CA VAL A 799 3.36 11.59 3.11
C VAL A 799 2.87 12.38 4.32
N GLU A 800 3.47 12.17 5.49
CA GLU A 800 3.12 12.90 6.72
C GLU A 800 3.45 14.39 6.62
N LEU A 801 4.57 14.74 5.96
CA LEU A 801 4.97 16.12 5.68
C LEU A 801 3.88 16.84 4.88
N VAL A 802 3.50 16.33 3.71
CA VAL A 802 2.49 16.96 2.85
C VAL A 802 1.14 17.02 3.55
N ARG A 803 0.74 15.91 4.20
CA ARG A 803 -0.52 15.81 4.93
C ARG A 803 -0.66 16.85 6.05
N LYS A 804 0.41 17.13 6.81
CA LYS A 804 0.35 18.06 7.95
C LYS A 804 0.37 19.53 7.55
N HIS A 805 1.06 19.89 6.46
CA HIS A 805 1.34 21.29 6.16
C HIS A 805 0.49 21.88 5.04
N LYS A 806 0.03 21.07 4.07
CA LYS A 806 -0.80 21.56 2.94
C LYS A 806 -2.31 21.48 3.19
N ASN A 807 -2.77 20.86 4.30
CA ASN A 807 -4.18 20.55 4.55
C ASN A 807 -4.89 19.80 3.39
N ALA A 808 -4.13 19.20 2.48
CA ALA A 808 -4.62 18.48 1.31
C ALA A 808 -4.96 17.02 1.62
N VAL A 809 -5.93 16.45 0.90
CA VAL A 809 -6.23 15.02 0.98
C VAL A 809 -5.21 14.25 0.16
N THR A 810 -4.60 13.26 0.81
CA THR A 810 -3.48 12.49 0.28
C THR A 810 -3.88 11.03 0.09
N LEU A 811 -3.60 10.49 -1.10
CA LEU A 811 -3.75 9.07 -1.39
C LEU A 811 -2.37 8.43 -1.55
N ALA A 812 -2.18 7.25 -0.98
CA ALA A 812 -1.00 6.42 -1.21
C ALA A 812 -1.39 5.11 -1.88
N ILE A 813 -0.67 4.70 -2.92
CA ILE A 813 -0.85 3.44 -3.66
C ILE A 813 0.46 2.65 -3.72
N GLY A 814 0.36 1.35 -3.45
CA GLY A 814 1.48 0.41 -3.45
C GLY A 814 1.01 -1.04 -3.51
N ASP A 815 1.91 -1.98 -3.77
CA ASP A 815 1.62 -3.42 -3.82
C ASP A 815 2.42 -4.24 -2.79
N GLY A 816 3.59 -3.76 -2.39
CA GLY A 816 4.52 -4.46 -1.49
C GLY A 816 4.43 -4.08 -0.01
N ALA A 817 5.15 -4.83 0.82
CA ALA A 817 5.27 -4.59 2.26
C ALA A 817 5.94 -3.23 2.59
N ASN A 818 6.85 -2.77 1.72
CA ASN A 818 7.53 -1.48 1.83
C ASN A 818 6.59 -0.28 1.82
N ASP A 819 5.39 -0.45 1.26
CA ASP A 819 4.42 0.63 1.08
C ASP A 819 3.38 0.66 2.19
N VAL A 820 3.34 -0.35 3.06
CA VAL A 820 2.36 -0.46 4.15
C VAL A 820 2.44 0.75 5.08
N SER A 821 3.64 1.23 5.41
CA SER A 821 3.85 2.43 6.22
C SER A 821 3.28 3.69 5.54
N MET A 822 3.48 3.82 4.23
CA MET A 822 2.99 4.91 3.40
C MET A 822 1.46 4.90 3.32
N ILE A 823 0.87 3.75 2.99
CA ILE A 823 -0.59 3.47 2.88
C ILE A 823 -1.31 3.78 4.20
N LYS A 824 -0.73 3.36 5.34
CA LYS A 824 -1.29 3.62 6.67
C LYS A 824 -1.22 5.10 7.07
N THR A 825 -0.22 5.84 6.58
CA THR A 825 0.02 7.24 6.93
C THR A 825 -0.83 8.21 6.10
N ALA A 826 -1.13 7.86 4.85
CA ALA A 826 -2.01 8.64 3.97
C ALA A 826 -3.46 8.71 4.47
N HIS A 827 -4.21 9.73 4.01
CA HIS A 827 -5.65 9.82 4.29
C HIS A 827 -6.42 8.66 3.66
N ILE A 828 -6.01 8.21 2.48
CA ILE A 828 -6.55 7.04 1.79
C ILE A 828 -5.40 6.15 1.35
N GLY A 829 -5.52 4.85 1.63
CA GLY A 829 -4.57 3.84 1.19
C GLY A 829 -5.19 2.93 0.13
N VAL A 830 -4.48 2.71 -0.97
CA VAL A 830 -4.87 1.78 -2.03
C VAL A 830 -3.81 0.70 -2.16
N GLY A 831 -4.24 -0.56 -2.17
CA GLY A 831 -3.37 -1.73 -2.30
C GLY A 831 -3.56 -2.38 -3.65
N ILE A 832 -2.49 -2.53 -4.42
CA ILE A 832 -2.52 -3.30 -5.66
C ILE A 832 -2.24 -4.77 -5.35
N SER A 833 -3.06 -5.66 -5.90
CA SER A 833 -2.83 -7.12 -5.80
C SER A 833 -1.73 -7.56 -6.78
N GLY A 834 -0.48 -7.22 -6.45
CA GLY A 834 0.73 -7.47 -7.24
C GLY A 834 1.27 -8.90 -7.14
N GLN A 835 2.53 -9.08 -7.55
CA GLN A 835 3.31 -10.32 -7.36
C GLN A 835 4.05 -10.32 -6.01
N GLU A 836 4.23 -9.15 -5.39
CA GLU A 836 5.02 -8.92 -4.16
C GLU A 836 4.29 -9.29 -2.86
N GLY A 837 3.18 -10.03 -2.96
CA GLY A 837 2.38 -10.53 -1.84
C GLY A 837 1.07 -9.77 -1.61
N LEU A 838 0.40 -10.06 -0.48
CA LEU A 838 -0.92 -9.51 -0.13
C LEU A 838 -0.86 -8.44 0.97
N GLN A 839 0.33 -8.08 1.47
CA GLN A 839 0.45 -7.22 2.66
C GLN A 839 -0.06 -5.79 2.44
N ALA A 840 0.23 -5.18 1.29
CA ALA A 840 -0.32 -3.86 0.96
C ALA A 840 -1.85 -3.90 0.86
N VAL A 841 -2.41 -4.93 0.22
CA VAL A 841 -3.85 -5.18 0.11
C VAL A 841 -4.50 -5.38 1.48
N LEU A 842 -3.83 -6.09 2.39
CA LEU A 842 -4.30 -6.29 3.77
C LEU A 842 -4.32 -5.00 4.59
N ALA A 843 -3.39 -4.09 4.31
CA ALA A 843 -3.25 -2.82 5.02
C ALA A 843 -4.03 -1.64 4.39
N SER A 844 -4.56 -1.79 3.18
CA SER A 844 -5.19 -0.71 2.42
C SER A 844 -6.69 -0.55 2.69
N ASP A 845 -7.21 0.63 2.37
CA ASP A 845 -8.64 0.97 2.46
C ASP A 845 -9.41 0.45 1.24
N TYR A 846 -8.78 0.49 0.08
CA TYR A 846 -9.28 -0.07 -1.18
C TYR A 846 -8.24 -1.00 -1.76
N SER A 847 -8.67 -2.05 -2.46
CA SER A 847 -7.76 -2.95 -3.17
C SER A 847 -8.28 -3.34 -4.54
N PHE A 848 -7.40 -3.41 -5.53
CA PHE A 848 -7.70 -3.88 -6.88
C PHE A 848 -6.43 -4.41 -7.57
N ALA A 849 -6.55 -5.05 -8.73
CA ALA A 849 -5.43 -5.79 -9.33
C ALA A 849 -4.47 -4.95 -10.20
N GLN A 850 -4.90 -3.83 -10.77
CA GLN A 850 -4.11 -3.04 -11.72
C GLN A 850 -4.25 -1.52 -11.49
N PHE A 851 -3.18 -0.77 -11.75
CA PHE A 851 -3.13 0.69 -11.58
C PHE A 851 -4.21 1.44 -12.39
N LYS A 852 -4.58 0.95 -13.58
CA LYS A 852 -5.59 1.61 -14.45
C LYS A 852 -6.96 1.82 -13.80
N TYR A 853 -7.30 0.99 -12.82
CA TYR A 853 -8.57 1.14 -12.10
C TYR A 853 -8.58 2.36 -11.17
N LEU A 854 -7.43 2.94 -10.84
CA LEU A 854 -7.33 4.17 -10.05
C LEU A 854 -8.05 5.33 -10.73
N GLN A 855 -7.94 5.48 -12.06
CA GLN A 855 -8.65 6.49 -12.83
C GLN A 855 -10.16 6.41 -12.56
N ARG A 856 -10.71 5.19 -12.61
CA ARG A 856 -12.15 4.94 -12.44
C ARG A 856 -12.57 5.10 -10.98
N LEU A 857 -11.76 4.65 -10.03
CA LEU A 857 -12.02 4.82 -8.61
C LEU A 857 -12.13 6.30 -8.23
N LEU A 858 -11.19 7.14 -8.68
CA LEU A 858 -11.16 8.56 -8.33
C LEU A 858 -12.18 9.40 -9.12
N LEU A 859 -12.09 9.35 -10.45
CA LEU A 859 -12.85 10.27 -11.32
C LEU A 859 -14.34 9.92 -11.39
N VAL A 860 -14.72 8.65 -11.20
CA VAL A 860 -16.11 8.21 -11.24
C VAL A 860 -16.66 8.02 -9.82
N HIS A 861 -16.15 7.03 -9.08
CA HIS A 861 -16.70 6.67 -7.77
C HIS A 861 -16.43 7.76 -6.72
N GLY A 862 -15.22 8.31 -6.67
CA GLY A 862 -14.87 9.38 -5.74
C GLY A 862 -15.69 10.65 -5.98
N ARG A 863 -15.69 11.15 -7.22
CA ARG A 863 -16.48 12.34 -7.60
C ARG A 863 -17.98 12.16 -7.35
N TRP A 864 -18.56 11.01 -7.71
CA TRP A 864 -19.97 10.74 -7.45
C TRP A 864 -20.29 10.62 -5.96
N SER A 865 -19.43 9.94 -5.19
CA SER A 865 -19.61 9.78 -3.75
C SER A 865 -19.59 11.13 -3.03
N TYR A 866 -18.60 11.96 -3.36
CA TYR A 866 -18.50 13.33 -2.83
C TYR A 866 -19.73 14.17 -3.19
N PHE A 867 -20.10 14.23 -4.46
CA PHE A 867 -21.24 15.04 -4.92
C PHE A 867 -22.58 14.60 -4.31
N ARG A 868 -22.82 13.29 -4.22
CA ARG A 868 -24.02 12.74 -3.58
C ARG A 868 -24.07 13.07 -2.09
N MET A 869 -22.93 12.96 -1.40
CA MET A 869 -22.84 13.28 0.02
C MET A 869 -23.09 14.78 0.27
N CYS A 870 -22.47 15.68 -0.50
CA CYS A 870 -22.70 17.12 -0.37
C CYS A 870 -24.16 17.50 -0.62
N LYS A 871 -24.77 16.98 -1.69
CA LYS A 871 -26.20 17.21 -1.98
C LYS A 871 -27.10 16.69 -0.86
N PHE A 872 -26.81 15.49 -0.36
CA PHE A 872 -27.54 14.90 0.75
C PHE A 872 -27.47 15.79 2.00
N LEU A 873 -26.27 16.21 2.40
CA LEU A 873 -26.06 17.08 3.55
C LEU A 873 -26.81 18.41 3.42
N CYS A 874 -26.67 19.10 2.28
CA CYS A 874 -27.36 20.37 2.03
C CYS A 874 -28.89 20.22 2.11
N TYR A 875 -29.43 19.18 1.46
CA TYR A 875 -30.86 18.88 1.50
C TYR A 875 -31.33 18.57 2.93
N PHE A 876 -30.55 17.78 3.68
CA PHE A 876 -30.90 17.36 5.01
C PHE A 876 -30.94 18.55 5.98
N PHE A 877 -29.92 19.41 5.97
CA PHE A 877 -29.93 20.61 6.79
C PHE A 877 -31.06 21.56 6.39
N TYR A 878 -31.29 21.79 5.09
CA TYR A 878 -32.41 22.60 4.61
C TYR A 878 -33.76 22.10 5.13
N LYS A 879 -34.03 20.79 4.99
CA LYS A 879 -35.29 20.17 5.43
C LYS A 879 -35.53 20.39 6.94
N ASN A 880 -34.51 20.14 7.76
CA ASN A 880 -34.63 20.25 9.22
C ASN A 880 -34.70 21.71 9.69
N PHE A 881 -33.99 22.61 9.03
CA PHE A 881 -34.06 24.04 9.32
C PHE A 881 -35.43 24.62 8.97
N ALA A 882 -35.97 24.28 7.79
CA ALA A 882 -37.32 24.68 7.40
C ALA A 882 -38.38 24.19 8.39
N PHE A 883 -38.29 22.94 8.83
CA PHE A 883 -39.20 22.38 9.85
C PHE A 883 -39.10 23.14 11.18
N THR A 884 -37.89 23.41 11.66
CA THR A 884 -37.69 24.12 12.93
C THR A 884 -38.17 25.57 12.88
N LEU A 885 -37.95 26.26 11.76
CA LEU A 885 -38.42 27.63 11.59
C LEU A 885 -39.94 27.72 11.76
N VAL A 886 -40.71 26.74 11.30
CA VAL A 886 -42.18 26.72 11.51
C VAL A 886 -42.54 26.77 13.00
N HIS A 887 -41.84 26.01 13.85
CA HIS A 887 -42.04 26.07 15.31
C HIS A 887 -41.65 27.43 15.90
N PHE A 888 -40.57 28.02 15.41
CA PHE A 888 -40.16 29.37 15.81
C PHE A 888 -41.21 30.42 15.43
N TRP A 889 -41.75 30.39 14.21
CA TRP A 889 -42.82 31.29 13.77
C TRP A 889 -44.12 31.07 14.54
N PHE A 890 -44.47 29.81 14.82
CA PHE A 890 -45.66 29.46 15.60
C PHE A 890 -45.60 29.99 17.04
N ALA A 891 -44.40 30.10 17.62
CA ALA A 891 -44.22 30.62 18.98
C ALA A 891 -44.81 32.03 19.18
N PHE A 892 -44.77 32.89 18.14
CA PHE A 892 -45.37 34.22 18.19
C PHE A 892 -46.89 34.21 18.26
N PHE A 893 -47.55 33.13 17.82
CA PHE A 893 -49.00 32.99 17.82
C PHE A 893 -49.55 32.26 19.05
N CYS A 894 -48.72 31.51 19.78
CA CYS A 894 -49.14 30.73 20.95
C CYS A 894 -48.70 31.34 22.30
N GLY A 895 -48.37 32.63 22.33
CA GLY A 895 -47.93 33.33 23.54
C GLY A 895 -46.61 32.78 24.10
N PHE A 896 -45.74 32.22 23.25
CA PHE A 896 -44.46 31.62 23.63
C PHE A 896 -44.55 30.45 24.63
N SER A 897 -45.71 29.78 24.70
CA SER A 897 -45.98 28.66 25.63
C SER A 897 -45.27 27.34 25.31
N ALA A 898 -44.32 27.33 24.37
CA ALA A 898 -43.63 26.12 23.90
C ALA A 898 -44.58 24.99 23.46
N GLN A 899 -45.69 25.34 22.78
CA GLN A 899 -46.60 24.34 22.22
C GLN A 899 -46.04 23.75 20.92
N PHE A 900 -46.08 22.41 20.79
CA PHE A 900 -45.64 21.72 19.58
C PHE A 900 -46.63 21.93 18.41
N PHE A 901 -46.11 22.31 17.25
CA PHE A 901 -46.86 22.48 16.00
C PHE A 901 -46.89 21.17 15.21
N GLY A 902 -47.95 20.37 15.35
CA GLY A 902 -48.13 19.12 14.62
C GLY A 902 -49.34 18.31 15.11
N PRO A 903 -49.70 17.21 14.44
CA PRO A 903 -50.77 16.33 14.90
C PRO A 903 -50.34 15.69 16.23
N VAL A 904 -50.88 16.23 17.33
CA VAL A 904 -50.68 15.68 18.66
C VAL A 904 -51.37 14.31 18.69
N PRO A 905 -50.65 13.18 18.93
CA PRO A 905 -51.33 11.96 19.33
C PRO A 905 -52.07 12.30 20.61
N ARG A 906 -53.41 12.21 20.60
CA ARG A 906 -54.26 12.54 21.77
C ARG A 906 -53.64 11.92 23.01
N LYS A 907 -53.13 12.77 23.92
CA LYS A 907 -53.05 12.38 25.33
C LYS A 907 -54.49 12.36 25.80
N ASP A 908 -55.05 11.17 25.96
CA ASP A 908 -56.36 11.02 26.59
C ASP A 908 -56.28 11.69 27.99
N PRO A 909 -57.11 12.70 28.27
CA PRO A 909 -57.17 13.30 29.59
C PRO A 909 -58.02 12.40 30.51
N LEU A 910 -57.59 12.27 31.78
CA LEU A 910 -58.21 11.57 32.91
C LEU A 910 -57.79 10.11 33.14
N GLU A 911 -56.62 9.92 33.77
CA GLU A 911 -56.52 8.94 34.85
C GLU A 911 -57.05 9.58 36.14
N LEU A 912 -58.32 9.30 36.47
CA LEU A 912 -58.82 9.39 37.84
C LEU A 912 -58.33 8.15 38.61
N PRO A 913 -58.07 8.24 39.94
CA PRO A 913 -57.59 7.10 40.70
C PRO A 913 -58.72 6.07 40.83
N ILE A 914 -58.60 4.95 40.12
CA ILE A 914 -59.52 3.82 40.26
C ILE A 914 -59.17 3.08 41.57
N SER A 915 -60.14 3.02 42.48
CA SER A 915 -60.12 2.16 43.67
C SER A 915 -59.96 0.69 43.29
N PRO A 916 -59.29 -0.15 44.10
CA PRO A 916 -58.91 -1.49 43.70
C PRO A 916 -60.09 -2.46 43.87
N HIS A 917 -60.93 -2.64 42.86
CA HIS A 917 -61.74 -3.85 42.71
C HIS A 917 -62.06 -4.12 41.24
N SER A 918 -62.01 -5.41 40.87
CA SER A 918 -62.24 -6.02 39.54
C SER A 918 -61.04 -6.08 38.59
N LEU A 919 -60.22 -7.11 38.80
CA LEU A 919 -59.60 -7.87 37.71
C LEU A 919 -60.72 -8.53 36.90
N ASP A 920 -60.82 -8.24 35.60
CA ASP A 920 -61.17 -9.20 34.55
C ASP A 920 -61.15 -8.54 33.15
N GLY A 921 -60.39 -9.13 32.22
CA GLY A 921 -60.62 -9.02 30.77
C GLY A 921 -59.87 -7.93 29.98
N TRP A 922 -58.61 -8.17 29.62
CA TRP A 922 -57.98 -7.49 28.47
C TRP A 922 -58.08 -8.38 27.22
N SER A 923 -59.02 -8.07 26.33
CA SER A 923 -59.04 -8.56 24.95
C SER A 923 -58.78 -7.39 24.00
N LEU A 924 -57.58 -7.35 23.40
CA LEU A 924 -57.18 -6.37 22.38
C LEU A 924 -57.87 -6.69 21.04
N SER A 925 -58.92 -5.94 20.71
CA SER A 925 -59.49 -5.88 19.36
C SER A 925 -59.08 -4.55 18.70
N PHE A 926 -58.03 -4.57 17.88
CA PHE A 926 -57.70 -3.45 16.98
C PHE A 926 -58.51 -3.59 15.68
N SER A 927 -59.40 -2.62 15.45
CA SER A 927 -60.08 -2.41 14.16
C SER A 927 -59.21 -1.49 13.29
N PRO A 928 -58.79 -1.88 12.08
CA PRO A 928 -58.06 -1.02 11.18
C PRO A 928 -59.04 -0.31 10.24
N ARG A 929 -59.44 0.92 10.57
CA ARG A 929 -59.99 1.85 9.59
C ARG A 929 -59.33 3.21 9.74
N GLY A 930 -58.55 3.57 8.73
CA GLY A 930 -58.09 4.94 8.50
C GLY A 930 -56.60 5.16 8.69
N LEU A 931 -55.77 4.54 7.86
CA LEU A 931 -54.45 5.06 7.44
C LEU A 931 -53.99 4.19 6.26
N GLY A 932 -54.41 4.58 5.06
CA GLY A 932 -54.02 3.96 3.81
C GLY A 932 -53.35 4.99 2.91
N HIS A 933 -52.13 4.67 2.51
CA HIS A 933 -51.44 5.16 1.32
C HIS A 933 -50.89 6.58 1.31
N GLU A 934 -49.69 6.73 1.86
CA GLU A 934 -48.51 7.27 1.17
C GLU A 934 -47.29 6.73 1.95
N TRP A 935 -46.15 6.49 1.29
CA TRP A 935 -44.96 5.78 1.82
C TRP A 935 -44.94 4.25 1.68
N MET A 936 -44.93 3.75 0.44
CA MET A 936 -44.04 2.65 0.01
C MET A 936 -44.28 2.41 -1.48
N CYS A 937 -43.31 2.77 -2.32
CA CYS A 937 -42.99 2.15 -3.61
C CYS A 937 -42.07 3.08 -4.42
N PHE A 938 -40.76 2.84 -4.39
CA PHE A 938 -39.86 3.19 -5.50
C PHE A 938 -38.65 2.23 -5.51
N TRP A 939 -38.92 0.95 -5.80
CA TRP A 939 -37.94 0.03 -6.38
C TRP A 939 -38.62 -0.74 -7.53
N CYS A 940 -38.40 -0.24 -8.75
CA CYS A 940 -38.42 -0.91 -10.07
C CYS A 940 -39.76 -1.46 -10.66
N PRO A 941 -39.80 -1.68 -12.00
CA PRO A 941 -40.76 -1.07 -12.91
C PRO A 941 -42.01 -1.93 -13.20
N HIS A 942 -43.12 -1.27 -13.56
CA HIS A 942 -44.26 -1.92 -14.19
C HIS A 942 -44.40 -1.47 -15.65
N GLY A 943 -44.01 -2.37 -16.57
CA GLY A 943 -44.72 -2.59 -17.82
C GLY A 943 -45.97 -3.44 -17.53
N GLY A 944 -47.09 -3.10 -18.18
CA GLY A 944 -48.42 -3.55 -17.80
C GLY A 944 -48.77 -5.01 -18.07
N LYS A 945 -49.66 -5.51 -17.18
CA LYS A 945 -50.83 -6.40 -17.39
C LYS A 945 -50.74 -7.46 -18.51
N LYS A 946 -50.85 -8.75 -18.13
CA LYS A 946 -52.10 -9.56 -18.21
C LYS A 946 -51.93 -11.03 -17.78
N SER A 947 -52.77 -11.43 -16.82
CA SER A 947 -53.57 -12.68 -16.70
C SER A 947 -52.93 -14.10 -16.57
N ARG A 948 -53.34 -14.75 -15.46
CA ARG A 948 -53.77 -16.16 -15.24
C ARG A 948 -52.74 -17.26 -14.89
N GLU A 949 -52.77 -17.64 -13.60
CA GLU A 949 -52.86 -19.00 -12.99
C GLU A 949 -51.76 -20.09 -13.24
N PRO A 950 -51.61 -21.10 -12.33
CA PRO A 950 -50.42 -21.31 -11.49
C PRO A 950 -49.42 -22.38 -12.00
N PRO A 951 -48.18 -22.48 -11.43
CA PRO A 951 -47.24 -23.53 -11.83
C PRO A 951 -47.39 -24.81 -10.99
N VAL A 952 -47.34 -25.93 -11.72
CA VAL A 952 -47.15 -27.29 -11.23
C VAL A 952 -45.66 -27.59 -11.05
N LEU A 953 -45.34 -28.37 -10.01
CA LEU A 953 -44.05 -28.98 -9.67
C LEU A 953 -43.39 -29.78 -10.80
N LEU A 954 -42.04 -29.75 -10.92
CA LEU A 954 -41.08 -30.86 -11.18
C LEU A 954 -39.70 -30.26 -11.53
N LYS A 955 -38.61 -30.45 -10.76
CA LYS A 955 -37.67 -31.58 -10.57
C LYS A 955 -36.91 -32.07 -11.84
N ALA A 956 -35.58 -31.91 -11.77
CA ALA A 956 -34.48 -32.81 -12.20
C ALA A 956 -33.84 -32.72 -13.62
N ALA A 957 -32.48 -32.84 -13.58
CA ALA A 957 -31.52 -33.32 -14.60
C ALA A 957 -31.38 -32.51 -15.91
N GLY A 958 -30.27 -32.40 -16.64
CA GLY A 958 -29.01 -33.16 -16.73
C GLY A 958 -28.68 -33.33 -18.25
N SER A 959 -27.40 -33.21 -18.61
CA SER A 959 -26.71 -33.59 -19.88
C SER A 959 -26.91 -32.81 -21.20
N ASP A 960 -25.76 -32.33 -21.71
CA ASP A 960 -25.13 -32.52 -23.03
C ASP A 960 -25.70 -31.99 -24.38
N ASN A 961 -24.84 -31.15 -24.99
CA ASN A 961 -24.34 -31.13 -26.39
C ASN A 961 -25.18 -30.63 -27.60
N ILE A 962 -24.40 -30.08 -28.56
CA ILE A 962 -24.68 -29.65 -29.95
C ILE A 962 -25.27 -28.22 -30.04
N GLY A 963 -24.84 -27.28 -30.88
CA GLY A 963 -23.93 -27.22 -32.03
C GLY A 963 -24.13 -25.83 -32.69
N GLN A 964 -23.18 -25.44 -33.54
CA GLN A 964 -23.05 -24.14 -34.22
C GLN A 964 -24.29 -23.60 -34.97
N SER A 965 -24.42 -22.27 -35.03
CA SER A 965 -24.45 -21.42 -36.25
C SER A 965 -25.48 -20.28 -36.28
N GLU A 966 -25.09 -19.24 -37.03
CA GLU A 966 -25.85 -18.13 -37.63
C GLU A 966 -25.91 -16.76 -36.92
N VAL A 967 -25.02 -15.91 -37.44
CA VAL A 967 -25.04 -14.45 -37.55
C VAL A 967 -26.35 -13.94 -38.17
N LYS A 968 -27.00 -12.95 -37.53
CA LYS A 968 -27.81 -11.94 -38.23
C LYS A 968 -27.65 -10.55 -37.62
N GLN A 969 -27.08 -9.66 -38.43
CA GLN A 969 -27.20 -8.20 -38.34
C GLN A 969 -28.67 -7.78 -38.48
N LEU A 970 -29.08 -6.75 -37.75
CA LEU A 970 -30.19 -5.87 -38.15
C LEU A 970 -30.04 -4.49 -37.51
N ASP A 971 -29.77 -3.53 -38.39
CA ASP A 971 -29.80 -2.07 -38.17
C ASP A 971 -31.20 -1.58 -37.77
N PHE A 972 -31.27 -0.51 -36.96
CA PHE A 972 -32.40 0.43 -37.02
C PHE A 972 -31.95 1.89 -36.82
N LYS A 973 -32.32 2.72 -37.81
CA LYS A 973 -32.07 4.16 -37.96
C LYS A 973 -32.97 5.03 -37.07
N PHE A 974 -32.37 6.13 -36.58
CA PHE A 974 -32.86 7.52 -36.43
C PHE A 974 -34.37 7.83 -36.67
N PHE A 975 -34.99 8.61 -35.77
CA PHE A 975 -35.23 10.06 -36.01
C PHE A 975 -35.60 10.85 -34.74
N ARG A 976 -35.35 12.16 -34.88
CA ARG A 976 -35.27 13.29 -33.95
C ARG A 976 -36.55 14.13 -34.04
N GLN A 977 -36.97 14.78 -32.94
CA GLN A 977 -37.53 16.17 -32.83
C GLN A 977 -38.61 16.30 -31.75
N SER A 978 -38.40 17.22 -30.80
CA SER A 978 -39.14 18.51 -30.76
C SER A 978 -38.83 19.27 -29.48
N SER A 979 -38.36 20.50 -29.67
CA SER A 979 -38.05 21.52 -28.67
C SER A 979 -38.75 22.82 -29.10
N HIS A 980 -39.43 23.49 -28.18
CA HIS A 980 -40.09 24.80 -28.31
C HIS A 980 -40.14 25.40 -26.89
N LEU A 981 -39.92 26.67 -26.52
CA LEU A 981 -39.79 28.04 -27.10
C LEU A 981 -39.05 28.87 -26.00
N LYS A 982 -38.18 29.89 -26.19
CA LYS A 982 -38.34 31.32 -26.61
C LYS A 982 -36.98 32.01 -26.28
N ARG A 983 -36.24 32.74 -27.14
CA ARG A 983 -36.40 34.13 -27.72
C ARG A 983 -36.68 35.19 -26.65
N GLU A 984 -36.10 36.39 -26.58
CA GLU A 984 -35.21 37.33 -27.34
C GLU A 984 -34.53 38.19 -26.23
N GLN A 985 -33.38 38.85 -26.34
CA GLN A 985 -32.85 39.77 -27.36
C GLN A 985 -31.34 39.93 -27.14
#